data_AF-A0A3Q8EB51-F1
#
_entry.id   AF-A0A3Q8EB51-F1
#
_cell.length_a   1.000
_cell.length_b   1.000
_cell.length_c   1.000
_cell.angle_alpha   90.00
_cell.angle_beta   90.00
_cell.angle_gamma   90.00
#
_symmetry.space_group_name_H-M   'P 1'
#
loop_
_entity.id
_entity.type
_entity.pdbx_description
1 polymer ?
#
loop_
_entity_poly.entity_id
_entity_poly.type
_entity_poly.pdbx_seq_one_letter_code
_entity_poly.pdbx_strand_id
1 'polypeptide(L)'
;MQRPVGLALTAFAAALLPMPVLADAVPYTWSNVRVGGGGFTPGVIFSPVEKGLAYLRSDMGGAYRWDARSQRWIPLQDGVAIGSYMGIESIAADPVDAGTVYLAAGMGAGQPAAIFRSTDYGMHWRVTPVPFRMGGNEDGRGLGERLAIDPHDHAHLLFGSRHQGLWESRDAGAHWQAVPAFPLKGLGLPTRRRETHGGLSFVVFDPQVEGRIFVGNADPGGHHLYRSDDNGAHWRPVTGGPDAGLLAAKAALGRDGVLTVTLCDGIGPNGISRGAVWRYDPRGDRWRDVTPVKGANAPKGGYMGVAVAASDPRTIAVSTVDRGDPVDTVWLSHDAGAHWDELWRRSLRDVSATPFLDFDGKANFGHWIAGLAIDPFDANHAAYVTGATVYATNELQHGGALHWAPWTQGIEQTAVITLISPAGGAHLVSGFGDIAGFRHDDFAKSPPRMHLNPFLANTNTLDYAGRAPLVMVRSGNIHARVVPDTSLAWSADGGGSWTPLHVPAGRPHADGSSLPEETGDAAITVSADGLTFLVESDAPQLTRDRGRHWQAISGLPSRTRVTADKQEAARFYALDFAANRVVRSDDGGLNFHPVASRGLPSDLSSAHQTNREAPPPILAEPGHAGALWLLLDGMLWHSTDFGESWARTGGALSIERYGLGKASAGVSEPALYALGTLDGLRAVWRSLDGGATWQRINDDDHQWGLRIRMLTGDPRVFGRVYIATDGRGIVTGDPKGEGQ
;
A
#
# COMPACT_ATOMS: atom_id res chain seq x y z
N MET A 1 49.01 -60.61 -24.17
CA MET A 1 49.18 -59.30 -24.81
C MET A 1 47.96 -58.46 -24.49
N GLN A 2 48.08 -57.52 -23.54
CA GLN A 2 47.35 -56.25 -23.41
C GLN A 2 47.49 -55.74 -21.96
N ARG A 3 47.82 -54.45 -21.87
CA ARG A 3 48.24 -53.70 -20.68
C ARG A 3 47.07 -53.43 -19.73
N PRO A 4 47.27 -53.32 -18.41
CA PRO A 4 46.29 -52.67 -17.54
C PRO A 4 46.33 -51.15 -17.78
N VAL A 5 45.15 -50.58 -18.02
CA VAL A 5 44.88 -49.16 -18.24
C VAL A 5 44.91 -48.44 -16.89
N GLY A 6 45.78 -47.44 -16.75
CA GLY A 6 45.80 -46.53 -15.61
C GLY A 6 44.65 -45.52 -15.71
N LEU A 7 43.88 -45.39 -14.63
CA LEU A 7 42.86 -44.35 -14.46
C LEU A 7 43.56 -43.02 -14.13
N ALA A 8 43.41 -42.02 -14.99
CA ALA A 8 43.86 -40.66 -14.72
C ALA A 8 42.83 -39.94 -13.84
N LEU A 9 43.24 -39.47 -12.65
CA LEU A 9 42.48 -38.49 -11.86
C LEU A 9 42.65 -37.11 -12.48
N THR A 10 41.60 -36.57 -13.08
CA THR A 10 41.49 -35.14 -13.43
C THR A 10 40.98 -34.36 -12.22
N ALA A 11 41.85 -33.55 -11.62
CA ALA A 11 41.47 -32.59 -10.59
C ALA A 11 40.71 -31.42 -11.23
N PHE A 12 39.42 -31.26 -10.91
CA PHE A 12 38.66 -30.05 -11.21
C PHE A 12 39.07 -28.96 -10.21
N ALA A 13 39.83 -27.97 -10.67
CA ALA A 13 40.01 -26.73 -9.94
C ALA A 13 38.71 -25.92 -10.05
N ALA A 14 37.92 -25.87 -8.97
CA ALA A 14 36.80 -24.95 -8.86
C ALA A 14 37.36 -23.52 -8.81
N ALA A 15 37.14 -22.74 -9.88
CA ALA A 15 37.40 -21.31 -9.87
C ALA A 15 36.40 -20.67 -8.88
N LEU A 16 36.91 -20.24 -7.73
CA LEU A 16 36.20 -19.33 -6.83
C LEU A 16 35.97 -18.02 -7.59
N LEU A 17 34.73 -17.81 -8.06
CA LEU A 17 34.30 -16.49 -8.53
C LEU A 17 34.38 -15.54 -7.32
N PRO A 18 34.99 -14.34 -7.47
CA PRO A 18 34.98 -13.36 -6.40
C PRO A 18 33.53 -12.99 -6.07
N MET A 19 33.16 -13.06 -4.79
CA MET A 19 31.90 -12.46 -4.34
C MET A 19 31.91 -10.97 -4.68
N PRO A 20 30.81 -10.41 -5.22
CA PRO A 20 30.75 -8.97 -5.47
C PRO A 20 30.98 -8.25 -4.15
N VAL A 21 31.98 -7.37 -4.12
CA VAL A 21 32.16 -6.42 -3.03
C VAL A 21 30.93 -5.54 -3.05
N LEU A 22 30.04 -5.69 -2.06
CA LEU A 22 28.93 -4.78 -1.85
C LEU A 22 29.51 -3.36 -1.79
N ALA A 23 29.07 -2.47 -2.69
CA ALA A 23 29.42 -1.07 -2.60
C ALA A 23 28.97 -0.57 -1.22
N ASP A 24 29.92 -0.07 -0.41
CA ASP A 24 29.57 0.52 0.89
C ASP A 24 28.52 1.61 0.67
N ALA A 25 27.38 1.49 1.36
CA ALA A 25 26.33 2.48 1.29
C ALA A 25 26.81 3.78 1.95
N VAL A 26 26.54 4.91 1.31
CA VAL A 26 26.70 6.20 1.97
C VAL A 26 25.69 6.25 3.12
N PRO A 27 26.12 6.49 4.36
CA PRO A 27 25.22 6.44 5.50
C PRO A 27 24.12 7.51 5.40
N TYR A 28 22.87 7.09 5.46
CA TYR A 28 21.69 7.96 5.47
C TYR A 28 20.86 7.75 6.75
N THR A 29 20.08 8.78 7.10
CA THR A 29 19.01 8.69 8.10
C THR A 29 17.68 8.68 7.37
N TRP A 30 16.91 7.62 7.59
CA TRP A 30 15.60 7.42 6.96
C TRP A 30 14.48 7.67 7.96
N SER A 31 13.44 8.37 7.52
CA SER A 31 12.20 8.54 8.28
C SER A 31 11.00 8.66 7.35
N ASN A 32 9.80 8.46 7.87
CA ASN A 32 8.59 8.74 7.09
C ASN A 32 8.18 10.21 7.23
N VAL A 33 7.64 10.79 6.15
CA VAL A 33 6.79 11.97 6.24
C VAL A 33 5.44 11.51 6.79
N ARG A 34 5.01 12.12 7.90
CA ARG A 34 3.82 11.65 8.62
C ARG A 34 2.53 11.97 7.89
N VAL A 35 1.72 10.96 7.63
CA VAL A 35 0.29 11.07 7.28
C VAL A 35 -0.55 10.40 8.38
N GLY A 36 -0.10 9.24 8.88
CA GLY A 36 -0.74 8.51 9.98
C GLY A 36 -1.84 7.55 9.53
N GLY A 37 -1.46 6.58 8.69
CA GLY A 37 -2.36 5.55 8.15
C GLY A 37 -2.51 5.67 6.63
N GLY A 38 -3.75 5.84 6.18
CA GLY A 38 -4.10 6.11 4.78
C GLY A 38 -4.27 4.87 3.90
N GLY A 39 -4.41 3.69 4.48
CA GLY A 39 -4.66 2.43 3.76
C GLY A 39 -5.38 1.39 4.62
N PHE A 40 -5.72 0.26 4.00
CA PHE A 40 -6.46 -0.81 4.66
C PHE A 40 -5.54 -1.77 5.43
N THR A 41 -5.80 -1.91 6.73
CA THR A 41 -5.10 -2.83 7.63
C THR A 41 -6.02 -3.97 8.06
N PRO A 42 -6.05 -5.15 7.41
CA PRO A 42 -7.19 -6.06 7.58
C PRO A 42 -7.26 -6.80 8.93
N GLY A 43 -6.23 -6.69 9.79
CA GLY A 43 -6.19 -7.38 11.08
C GLY A 43 -5.30 -6.69 12.11
N VAL A 44 -5.81 -6.62 13.35
CA VAL A 44 -5.10 -6.20 14.56
C VAL A 44 -5.22 -7.31 15.59
N ILE A 45 -4.12 -7.65 16.27
CA ILE A 45 -4.08 -8.68 17.32
C ILE A 45 -3.32 -8.15 18.55
N PHE A 46 -3.84 -8.38 19.74
CA PHE A 46 -3.09 -8.18 20.99
C PHE A 46 -2.35 -9.46 21.34
N SER A 47 -1.16 -9.34 21.94
CA SER A 47 -0.51 -10.50 22.55
C SER A 47 -1.36 -10.99 23.74
N PRO A 48 -1.65 -12.29 23.85
CA PRO A 48 -2.35 -12.84 25.01
C PRO A 48 -1.45 -13.00 26.24
N VAL A 49 -0.12 -12.83 26.09
CA VAL A 49 0.88 -13.14 27.12
C VAL A 49 1.71 -11.95 27.59
N GLU A 50 1.74 -10.86 26.83
CA GLU A 50 2.48 -9.65 27.22
C GLU A 50 1.60 -8.39 27.09
N LYS A 51 1.40 -7.69 28.21
CA LYS A 51 0.65 -6.44 28.26
C LYS A 51 1.37 -5.35 27.47
N GLY A 52 0.61 -4.61 26.65
CA GLY A 52 1.16 -3.50 25.86
C GLY A 52 1.85 -3.93 24.57
N LEU A 53 1.71 -5.20 24.17
CA LEU A 53 2.17 -5.72 22.89
C LEU A 53 0.97 -6.00 21.98
N ALA A 54 1.00 -5.43 20.78
CA ALA A 54 0.03 -5.69 19.73
C ALA A 54 0.74 -5.76 18.38
N TYR A 55 0.11 -6.43 17.42
CA TYR A 55 0.55 -6.47 16.04
C TYR A 55 -0.58 -6.08 15.10
N LEU A 56 -0.19 -5.51 13.97
CA LEU A 56 -1.09 -5.07 12.92
C LEU A 56 -0.56 -5.59 11.59
N ARG A 57 -1.44 -6.15 10.77
CA ARG A 57 -1.10 -6.55 9.40
C ARG A 57 -1.79 -5.64 8.39
N SER A 58 -1.10 -5.36 7.30
CA SER A 58 -1.61 -4.56 6.20
C SER A 58 -1.60 -5.35 4.88
N ASP A 59 -2.46 -4.94 3.95
CA ASP A 59 -2.61 -5.64 2.68
C ASP A 59 -1.44 -5.42 1.71
N MET A 60 -0.71 -4.31 1.87
CA MET A 60 0.38 -3.95 0.96
C MET A 60 1.58 -3.25 1.60
N GLY A 61 1.52 -2.91 2.89
CA GLY A 61 2.50 -2.09 3.62
C GLY A 61 3.27 -2.82 4.72
N GLY A 62 3.28 -4.15 4.70
CA GLY A 62 3.89 -4.99 5.72
C GLY A 62 3.09 -5.09 7.01
N ALA A 63 3.76 -5.48 8.09
CA ALA A 63 3.24 -5.60 9.44
C ALA A 63 3.93 -4.63 10.39
N TYR A 64 3.23 -4.33 11.49
CA TYR A 64 3.69 -3.42 12.53
C TYR A 64 3.57 -4.07 13.90
N ARG A 65 4.45 -3.68 14.83
CA ARG A 65 4.35 -3.98 16.26
C ARG A 65 4.11 -2.70 17.05
N TRP A 66 3.13 -2.71 17.95
CA TRP A 66 2.95 -1.63 18.91
C TRP A 66 4.01 -1.73 20.01
N ASP A 67 4.74 -0.64 20.22
CA ASP A 67 5.60 -0.45 21.38
C ASP A 67 4.96 0.54 22.35
N ALA A 68 4.41 0.02 23.44
CA ALA A 68 3.77 0.84 24.46
C ALA A 68 4.72 1.83 25.15
N ARG A 69 6.04 1.57 25.18
CA ARG A 69 7.01 2.49 25.81
C ARG A 69 7.22 3.74 24.98
N SER A 70 7.35 3.59 23.66
CA SER A 70 7.49 4.70 22.73
C SER A 70 6.15 5.23 22.19
N GLN A 71 5.04 4.58 22.57
CA GLN A 71 3.68 4.89 22.12
C GLN A 71 3.56 5.02 20.60
N ARG A 72 4.15 4.06 19.88
CA ARG A 72 4.12 4.02 18.42
C ARG A 72 4.18 2.61 17.87
N TRP A 73 3.67 2.47 16.66
CA TRP A 73 3.87 1.32 15.80
C TRP A 73 5.27 1.36 15.17
N ILE A 74 5.91 0.19 15.14
CA ILE A 74 7.21 -0.06 14.54
C ILE A 74 6.98 -0.94 13.31
N PRO A 75 7.35 -0.51 12.08
CA PRO A 75 7.29 -1.35 10.89
C PRO A 75 8.30 -2.50 11.02
N LEU A 76 7.90 -3.71 10.63
CA LEU A 76 8.69 -4.92 10.87
C LEU A 76 9.43 -5.43 9.62
N GLN A 77 9.20 -4.82 8.46
CA GLN A 77 9.63 -5.36 7.16
C GLN A 77 10.29 -4.30 6.27
N ASP A 78 10.75 -3.18 6.83
CA ASP A 78 11.39 -2.13 6.04
C ASP A 78 12.67 -2.62 5.34
N GLY A 79 13.39 -3.62 5.87
CA GLY A 79 14.54 -4.25 5.21
C GLY A 79 14.22 -5.30 4.13
N VAL A 80 12.94 -5.58 3.87
CA VAL A 80 12.56 -6.59 2.87
C VAL A 80 12.65 -6.02 1.46
N ALA A 81 13.37 -6.67 0.54
CA ALA A 81 13.50 -6.25 -0.86
C ALA A 81 12.48 -6.90 -1.82
N ILE A 82 11.78 -7.96 -1.39
CA ILE A 82 10.79 -8.67 -2.21
C ILE A 82 9.42 -8.01 -2.03
N GLY A 83 8.98 -7.25 -3.03
CA GLY A 83 7.75 -6.46 -2.93
C GLY A 83 6.49 -7.26 -2.56
N SER A 84 6.36 -8.51 -3.01
CA SER A 84 5.19 -9.33 -2.67
C SER A 84 5.10 -9.66 -1.17
N TYR A 85 6.22 -9.69 -0.45
CA TYR A 85 6.24 -9.96 0.98
C TYR A 85 5.72 -8.79 1.83
N MET A 86 5.45 -7.63 1.23
CA MET A 86 4.78 -6.52 1.90
C MET A 86 3.26 -6.74 2.04
N GLY A 87 2.67 -7.72 1.34
CA GLY A 87 1.27 -8.08 1.54
C GLY A 87 1.13 -9.17 2.59
N ILE A 88 0.47 -8.88 3.71
CA ILE A 88 0.41 -9.80 4.86
C ILE A 88 -0.96 -10.47 4.93
N GLU A 89 -0.97 -11.72 4.49
CA GLU A 89 -2.15 -12.59 4.49
C GLU A 89 -2.64 -12.88 5.90
N SER A 90 -1.70 -13.16 6.81
CA SER A 90 -2.01 -13.50 8.20
C SER A 90 -0.83 -13.25 9.13
N ILE A 91 -1.13 -13.03 10.41
CA ILE A 91 -0.15 -12.86 11.48
C ILE A 91 -0.52 -13.74 12.67
N ALA A 92 0.46 -14.42 13.24
CA ALA A 92 0.29 -15.25 14.43
C ALA A 92 1.33 -14.86 15.48
N ALA A 93 0.87 -14.26 16.58
CA ALA A 93 1.68 -14.07 17.79
C ALA A 93 1.58 -15.34 18.65
N ASP A 94 2.70 -15.80 19.17
CA ASP A 94 2.73 -17.02 19.97
C ASP A 94 1.94 -16.83 21.28
N PRO A 95 1.04 -17.77 21.62
CA PRO A 95 0.17 -17.65 22.79
C PRO A 95 0.87 -17.97 24.13
N VAL A 96 2.18 -18.25 24.12
CA VAL A 96 2.98 -18.60 25.30
C VAL A 96 4.29 -17.81 25.34
N ASP A 97 4.97 -17.64 24.21
CA ASP A 97 6.23 -16.88 24.10
C ASP A 97 6.05 -15.52 23.40
N ALA A 98 6.01 -14.42 24.16
CA ALA A 98 5.77 -13.09 23.62
C ALA A 98 6.77 -12.64 22.53
N GLY A 99 8.00 -13.18 22.54
CA GLY A 99 9.02 -12.87 21.54
C GLY A 99 8.77 -13.52 20.18
N THR A 100 7.98 -14.59 20.13
CA THR A 100 7.75 -15.36 18.91
C THR A 100 6.54 -14.85 18.12
N VAL A 101 6.76 -14.55 16.84
CA VAL A 101 5.72 -14.07 15.91
C VAL A 101 6.00 -14.57 14.50
N TYR A 102 4.93 -14.86 13.76
CA TYR A 102 5.00 -15.30 12.37
C TYR A 102 4.16 -14.42 11.46
N LEU A 103 4.64 -14.20 10.22
CA LEU A 103 3.87 -13.58 9.14
C LEU A 103 3.69 -14.57 8.00
N ALA A 104 2.47 -14.67 7.49
CA ALA A 104 2.20 -15.22 6.16
C ALA A 104 2.24 -14.08 5.14
N ALA A 105 3.32 -14.01 4.37
CA ALA A 105 3.63 -12.90 3.48
C ALA A 105 3.53 -13.30 2.00
N GLY A 106 2.68 -12.62 1.24
CA GLY A 106 2.48 -12.80 -0.20
C GLY A 106 1.27 -12.02 -0.67
N MET A 107 1.48 -11.07 -1.59
CA MET A 107 0.49 -10.05 -1.95
C MET A 107 -0.58 -10.54 -2.92
N GLY A 108 -0.25 -11.47 -3.81
CA GLY A 108 -1.17 -12.01 -4.80
C GLY A 108 -0.79 -13.41 -5.25
N ALA A 109 -1.78 -14.17 -5.74
CA ALA A 109 -1.65 -15.60 -5.96
C ALA A 109 -0.57 -15.98 -6.99
N GLY A 110 -0.24 -15.08 -7.92
CA GLY A 110 0.81 -15.27 -8.92
C GLY A 110 2.22 -14.87 -8.47
N GLN A 111 2.40 -14.40 -7.24
CA GLN A 111 3.65 -13.82 -6.75
C GLN A 111 4.36 -14.72 -5.71
N PRO A 112 5.63 -14.42 -5.36
CA PRO A 112 6.33 -15.12 -4.29
C PRO A 112 5.56 -15.04 -2.97
N ALA A 113 5.50 -16.15 -2.24
CA ALA A 113 4.94 -16.23 -0.90
C ALA A 113 5.94 -16.89 0.06
N ALA A 114 5.91 -16.51 1.33
CA ALA A 114 6.77 -17.05 2.37
C ALA A 114 6.11 -16.97 3.75
N ILE A 115 6.58 -17.83 4.65
CA ILE A 115 6.36 -17.71 6.08
C ILE A 115 7.59 -17.07 6.70
N PHE A 116 7.38 -15.99 7.43
CA PHE A 116 8.41 -15.30 8.21
C PHE A 116 8.27 -15.74 9.66
N ARG A 117 9.39 -15.99 10.34
CA ARG A 117 9.45 -16.29 11.77
C ARG A 117 10.45 -15.38 12.47
N SER A 118 10.03 -14.78 13.58
CA SER A 118 10.89 -14.06 14.51
C SER A 118 10.73 -14.65 15.91
N THR A 119 11.78 -14.57 16.72
CA THR A 119 11.81 -14.87 18.17
C THR A 119 12.24 -13.66 18.99
N ASP A 120 12.14 -12.47 18.39
CA ASP A 120 12.55 -11.20 18.97
C ASP A 120 11.59 -10.08 18.56
N TYR A 121 10.29 -10.38 18.64
CA TYR A 121 9.21 -9.43 18.41
C TYR A 121 9.18 -8.84 16.99
N GLY A 122 9.69 -9.57 15.99
CA GLY A 122 9.76 -9.14 14.59
C GLY A 122 10.94 -8.23 14.25
N MET A 123 12.00 -8.18 15.08
CA MET A 123 13.21 -7.41 14.76
C MET A 123 14.06 -8.11 13.70
N HIS A 124 14.21 -9.43 13.81
CA HIS A 124 14.90 -10.24 12.80
C HIS A 124 14.04 -11.40 12.34
N TRP A 125 14.16 -11.74 11.06
CA TRP A 125 13.32 -12.75 10.41
C TRP A 125 14.14 -13.89 9.84
N ARG A 126 13.66 -15.12 10.08
CA ARG A 126 13.91 -16.26 9.21
C ARG A 126 12.78 -16.34 8.19
N VAL A 127 13.12 -16.36 6.91
CA VAL A 127 12.15 -16.36 5.81
C VAL A 127 12.18 -17.70 5.11
N THR A 128 11.03 -18.39 5.10
CA THR A 128 10.84 -19.69 4.45
C THR A 128 9.91 -19.51 3.24
N PRO A 129 10.42 -19.54 2.00
CA PRO A 129 9.57 -19.62 0.82
C PRO A 129 8.68 -20.87 0.87
N VAL A 130 7.42 -20.73 0.46
CA VAL A 130 6.42 -21.82 0.57
C VAL A 130 5.86 -22.25 -0.79
N PRO A 131 5.42 -23.52 -0.93
CA PRO A 131 4.89 -24.06 -2.19
C PRO A 131 3.41 -23.72 -2.46
N PHE A 132 2.77 -22.97 -1.57
CA PHE A 132 1.38 -22.53 -1.69
C PHE A 132 1.28 -21.01 -1.86
N ARG A 133 0.13 -20.56 -2.34
CA ARG A 133 -0.11 -19.16 -2.69
C ARG A 133 -0.93 -18.42 -1.64
N MET A 134 -0.69 -17.11 -1.58
CA MET A 134 -1.33 -16.14 -0.69
C MET A 134 -1.89 -14.99 -1.53
N GLY A 135 -2.72 -14.14 -0.92
CA GLY A 135 -3.41 -13.03 -1.56
C GLY A 135 -3.62 -11.89 -0.58
N GLY A 136 -2.53 -11.42 0.04
CA GLY A 136 -2.55 -10.35 1.04
C GLY A 136 -3.25 -9.07 0.57
N ASN A 137 -3.29 -8.82 -0.75
CA ASN A 137 -4.02 -7.71 -1.37
C ASN A 137 -5.12 -8.15 -2.36
N GLU A 138 -5.68 -9.34 -2.17
CA GLU A 138 -6.83 -9.82 -2.96
C GLU A 138 -8.15 -9.66 -2.17
N ASP A 139 -9.30 -9.85 -2.83
CA ASP A 139 -10.57 -9.97 -2.13
C ASP A 139 -10.50 -11.14 -1.12
N GLY A 140 -11.17 -11.03 0.02
CA GLY A 140 -11.05 -11.99 1.12
C GLY A 140 -9.87 -11.75 2.07
N ARG A 141 -9.02 -10.74 1.86
CA ARG A 141 -7.90 -10.41 2.78
C ARG A 141 -8.31 -9.98 4.19
N GLY A 142 -9.58 -9.60 4.36
CA GLY A 142 -10.19 -9.37 5.67
C GLY A 142 -10.46 -10.64 6.46
N LEU A 143 -10.59 -11.81 5.82
CA LEU A 143 -10.74 -13.10 6.50
C LEU A 143 -9.49 -13.40 7.35
N GLY A 144 -9.64 -14.14 8.44
CA GLY A 144 -8.48 -14.49 9.26
C GLY A 144 -8.75 -14.78 10.74
N GLU A 145 -7.72 -15.14 11.50
CA GLU A 145 -6.33 -15.36 11.03
C GLU A 145 -6.14 -16.78 10.46
N ARG A 146 -5.51 -16.88 9.27
CA ARG A 146 -5.29 -18.14 8.55
C ARG A 146 -4.13 -18.96 9.11
N LEU A 147 -3.14 -18.29 9.72
CA LEU A 147 -1.98 -18.89 10.36
C LEU A 147 -2.24 -19.01 11.86
N ALA A 148 -2.01 -20.19 12.41
CA ALA A 148 -2.16 -20.44 13.85
C ALA A 148 -1.03 -21.30 14.39
N ILE A 149 -0.68 -21.07 15.66
CA ILE A 149 0.36 -21.78 16.41
C ILE A 149 -0.35 -22.64 17.46
N ASP A 150 0.02 -23.90 17.58
CA ASP A 150 -0.51 -24.78 18.62
C ASP A 150 0.02 -24.34 19.99
N PRO A 151 -0.85 -23.97 20.95
CA PRO A 151 -0.41 -23.50 22.27
C PRO A 151 0.28 -24.59 23.12
N HIS A 152 0.13 -25.87 22.78
CA HIS A 152 0.74 -27.00 23.50
C HIS A 152 2.04 -27.51 22.84
N ASP A 153 2.28 -27.15 21.57
CA ASP A 153 3.48 -27.49 20.80
C ASP A 153 3.81 -26.38 19.79
N HIS A 154 4.66 -25.42 20.16
CA HIS A 154 4.94 -24.25 19.29
C HIS A 154 5.70 -24.58 18.00
N ALA A 155 6.16 -25.83 17.83
CA ALA A 155 6.69 -26.29 16.57
C ALA A 155 5.57 -26.66 15.58
N HIS A 156 4.37 -26.92 16.07
CA HIS A 156 3.19 -27.25 15.28
C HIS A 156 2.42 -25.98 14.87
N LEU A 157 2.40 -25.72 13.56
CA LEU A 157 1.67 -24.61 12.96
C LEU A 157 0.74 -25.12 11.87
N LEU A 158 -0.40 -24.46 11.73
CA LEU A 158 -1.33 -24.69 10.63
C LEU A 158 -1.58 -23.41 9.84
N PHE A 159 -1.70 -23.56 8.52
CA PHE A 159 -2.05 -22.48 7.61
C PHE A 159 -3.22 -22.88 6.71
N GLY A 160 -4.34 -22.16 6.85
CA GLY A 160 -5.48 -22.30 5.95
C GLY A 160 -5.25 -21.56 4.64
N SER A 161 -4.98 -22.28 3.54
CA SER A 161 -4.75 -21.65 2.24
C SER A 161 -6.03 -21.12 1.59
N ARG A 162 -5.91 -20.04 0.82
CA ARG A 162 -6.95 -19.55 -0.10
C ARG A 162 -7.32 -20.56 -1.18
N HIS A 163 -6.34 -21.30 -1.68
CA HIS A 163 -6.46 -22.03 -2.93
C HIS A 163 -6.16 -23.52 -2.80
N GLN A 164 -5.39 -23.92 -1.79
CA GLN A 164 -4.70 -25.21 -1.74
C GLN A 164 -4.92 -25.94 -0.41
N GLY A 165 -6.10 -25.81 0.21
CA GLY A 165 -6.47 -26.56 1.41
C GLY A 165 -5.65 -26.20 2.67
N LEU A 166 -5.52 -27.15 3.59
CA LEU A 166 -4.81 -26.94 4.87
C LEU A 166 -3.36 -27.40 4.77
N TRP A 167 -2.45 -26.59 5.33
CA TRP A 167 -1.01 -26.87 5.39
C TRP A 167 -0.53 -26.91 6.84
N GLU A 168 0.50 -27.71 7.10
CA GLU A 168 1.08 -27.95 8.42
C GLU A 168 2.60 -27.82 8.38
N SER A 169 3.15 -27.27 9.47
CA SER A 169 4.55 -27.39 9.85
C SER A 169 4.66 -28.03 11.23
N ARG A 170 5.69 -28.86 11.46
CA ARG A 170 6.01 -29.48 12.76
C ARG A 170 7.42 -29.12 13.24
N ASP A 171 8.00 -28.08 12.65
CA ASP A 171 9.36 -27.62 12.89
C ASP A 171 9.43 -26.09 12.94
N ALA A 172 8.40 -25.48 13.52
CA ALA A 172 8.32 -24.05 13.75
C ALA A 172 8.39 -23.25 12.42
N GLY A 173 7.68 -23.70 11.39
CA GLY A 173 7.54 -23.00 10.11
C GLY A 173 8.73 -23.14 9.15
N ALA A 174 9.70 -24.02 9.44
CA ALA A 174 10.84 -24.25 8.56
C ALA A 174 10.49 -25.09 7.32
N HIS A 175 9.60 -26.08 7.46
CA HIS A 175 9.08 -26.86 6.34
C HIS A 175 7.56 -27.00 6.44
N TRP A 176 6.91 -27.11 5.28
CA TRP A 176 5.46 -27.15 5.17
C TRP A 176 5.00 -28.29 4.25
N GLN A 177 3.93 -28.98 4.66
CA GLN A 177 3.28 -30.03 3.89
C GLN A 177 1.76 -29.84 3.90
N ALA A 178 1.07 -30.28 2.85
CA ALA A 178 -0.38 -30.31 2.84
C ALA A 178 -0.88 -31.37 3.82
N VAL A 179 -2.00 -31.11 4.52
CA VAL A 179 -2.63 -32.04 5.46
C VAL A 179 -3.59 -32.97 4.70
N PRO A 180 -3.21 -34.23 4.40
CA PRO A 180 -4.00 -35.08 3.52
C PRO A 180 -5.33 -35.51 4.14
N ALA A 181 -5.39 -35.55 5.47
CA ALA A 181 -6.59 -35.91 6.23
C ALA A 181 -7.67 -34.80 6.22
N PHE A 182 -7.31 -33.56 5.86
CA PHE A 182 -8.28 -32.49 5.78
C PHE A 182 -9.16 -32.65 4.52
N PRO A 183 -10.51 -32.60 4.63
CA PRO A 183 -11.39 -33.03 3.56
C PRO A 183 -11.46 -32.06 2.36
N LEU A 184 -11.08 -30.79 2.54
CA LEU A 184 -11.15 -29.79 1.47
C LEU A 184 -9.77 -29.50 0.89
N LYS A 185 -9.62 -29.75 -0.42
CA LYS A 185 -8.38 -29.47 -1.17
C LYS A 185 -8.23 -28.00 -1.60
N GLY A 186 -9.28 -27.19 -1.42
CA GLY A 186 -9.40 -25.85 -2.00
C GLY A 186 -9.84 -25.88 -3.48
N LEU A 187 -10.22 -24.72 -4.01
CA LEU A 187 -10.71 -24.55 -5.39
C LEU A 187 -9.57 -24.48 -6.45
N GLY A 188 -8.32 -24.62 -6.04
CA GLY A 188 -7.16 -24.48 -6.92
C GLY A 188 -6.75 -23.02 -7.14
N LEU A 189 -5.66 -22.83 -7.91
CA LEU A 189 -5.15 -21.51 -8.25
C LEU A 189 -6.09 -20.78 -9.21
N PRO A 190 -6.26 -19.45 -9.08
CA PRO A 190 -7.03 -18.67 -10.04
C PRO A 190 -6.47 -18.81 -11.46
N THR A 191 -7.37 -18.92 -12.43
CA THR A 191 -7.00 -19.04 -13.86
C THR A 191 -7.34 -17.79 -14.66
N ARG A 192 -8.18 -16.91 -14.09
CA ARG A 192 -8.59 -15.64 -14.70
C ARG A 192 -8.03 -14.45 -13.93
N ARG A 193 -7.86 -13.34 -14.66
CA ARG A 193 -7.47 -12.06 -14.05
C ARG A 193 -8.57 -11.59 -13.07
N ARG A 194 -8.17 -11.20 -11.86
CA ARG A 194 -9.06 -10.75 -10.75
C ARG A 194 -9.98 -11.84 -10.17
N GLU A 195 -9.76 -13.10 -10.52
CA GLU A 195 -10.38 -14.23 -9.81
C GLU A 195 -9.57 -14.50 -8.54
N THR A 196 -10.25 -14.75 -7.42
CA THR A 196 -9.67 -15.23 -6.16
C THR A 196 -10.69 -16.09 -5.41
N HIS A 197 -10.27 -16.73 -4.33
CA HIS A 197 -11.06 -17.67 -3.55
C HIS A 197 -11.03 -17.30 -2.07
N GLY A 198 -12.09 -17.68 -1.34
CA GLY A 198 -12.14 -17.52 0.12
C GLY A 198 -11.24 -18.51 0.83
N GLY A 199 -11.22 -19.76 0.36
CA GLY A 199 -10.45 -20.86 0.93
C GLY A 199 -10.75 -21.08 2.41
N LEU A 200 -9.74 -21.53 3.14
CA LEU A 200 -9.84 -21.74 4.59
C LEU A 200 -9.56 -20.43 5.32
N SER A 201 -10.60 -19.79 5.84
CA SER A 201 -10.58 -18.40 6.33
C SER A 201 -9.84 -18.22 7.65
N PHE A 202 -9.89 -19.20 8.55
CA PHE A 202 -9.20 -19.16 9.83
C PHE A 202 -8.84 -20.54 10.36
N VAL A 203 -7.85 -20.60 11.24
CA VAL A 203 -7.52 -21.77 12.08
C VAL A 203 -7.49 -21.34 13.54
N VAL A 204 -8.10 -22.13 14.43
CA VAL A 204 -8.12 -21.88 15.89
C VAL A 204 -7.79 -23.16 16.63
N PHE A 205 -6.69 -23.15 17.39
CA PHE A 205 -6.41 -24.18 18.40
C PHE A 205 -7.15 -23.86 19.70
N ASP A 206 -7.67 -24.89 20.37
CA ASP A 206 -8.24 -24.74 21.71
C ASP A 206 -7.11 -24.81 22.76
N PRO A 207 -6.79 -23.71 23.46
CA PRO A 207 -5.72 -23.72 24.46
C PRO A 207 -6.10 -24.46 25.74
N GLN A 208 -7.35 -24.90 25.90
CA GLN A 208 -7.82 -25.64 27.08
C GLN A 208 -7.97 -27.15 26.81
N VAL A 209 -7.98 -27.56 25.54
CA VAL A 209 -8.14 -28.96 25.14
C VAL A 209 -7.10 -29.29 24.08
N GLU A 210 -6.03 -29.93 24.51
CA GLU A 210 -4.96 -30.42 23.64
C GLU A 210 -5.54 -31.23 22.46
N GLY A 211 -5.00 -30.99 21.26
CA GLY A 211 -5.41 -31.67 20.03
C GLY A 211 -6.74 -31.17 19.43
N ARG A 212 -7.49 -30.27 20.08
CA ARG A 212 -8.70 -29.70 19.48
C ARG A 212 -8.38 -28.50 18.59
N ILE A 213 -8.85 -28.59 17.35
CA ILE A 213 -8.59 -27.60 16.30
C ILE A 213 -9.89 -27.31 15.54
N PHE A 214 -10.11 -26.04 15.22
CA PHE A 214 -11.19 -25.58 14.36
C PHE A 214 -10.64 -24.93 13.09
N VAL A 215 -11.27 -25.21 11.95
CA VAL A 215 -10.92 -24.60 10.66
C VAL A 215 -12.18 -24.07 10.00
N GLY A 216 -12.20 -22.76 9.71
CA GLY A 216 -13.27 -22.09 8.98
C GLY A 216 -13.09 -22.26 7.47
N ASN A 217 -14.20 -22.45 6.75
CA ASN A 217 -14.22 -22.47 5.29
C ASN A 217 -15.06 -21.30 4.75
N ALA A 218 -14.48 -20.57 3.79
CA ALA A 218 -15.10 -19.47 3.07
C ALA A 218 -15.22 -19.73 1.57
N ASP A 219 -14.98 -20.96 1.11
CA ASP A 219 -15.42 -21.39 -0.22
C ASP A 219 -16.88 -21.87 -0.19
N PRO A 220 -17.63 -21.77 -1.30
CA PRO A 220 -18.97 -22.35 -1.40
C PRO A 220 -18.97 -23.84 -1.07
N GLY A 221 -19.90 -24.27 -0.21
CA GLY A 221 -19.98 -25.64 0.25
C GLY A 221 -21.09 -25.87 1.27
N GLY A 222 -21.33 -27.14 1.62
CA GLY A 222 -22.37 -27.52 2.60
C GLY A 222 -21.98 -27.33 4.07
N HIS A 223 -20.69 -27.14 4.37
CA HIS A 223 -20.16 -26.99 5.71
C HIS A 223 -19.06 -25.94 5.76
N HIS A 224 -19.09 -25.09 6.79
CA HIS A 224 -18.20 -23.94 6.92
C HIS A 224 -17.35 -23.93 8.18
N LEU A 225 -17.48 -24.97 9.02
CA LEU A 225 -16.62 -25.21 10.17
C LEU A 225 -16.24 -26.70 10.23
N TYR A 226 -14.96 -26.98 10.38
CA TYR A 226 -14.40 -28.31 10.57
C TYR A 226 -13.69 -28.37 11.91
N ARG A 227 -13.71 -29.56 12.53
CA ARG A 227 -13.12 -29.82 13.84
C ARG A 227 -12.27 -31.08 13.81
N SER A 228 -11.12 -31.02 14.47
CA SER A 228 -10.34 -32.18 14.93
C SER A 228 -10.31 -32.17 16.47
N ASP A 229 -10.21 -33.35 17.08
CA ASP A 229 -10.00 -33.54 18.52
C ASP A 229 -8.74 -34.39 18.80
N ASP A 230 -7.91 -34.61 17.77
CA ASP A 230 -6.75 -35.51 17.79
C ASP A 230 -5.55 -34.94 17.01
N ASN A 231 -5.36 -33.62 17.16
CA ASN A 231 -4.25 -32.86 16.62
C ASN A 231 -4.13 -32.94 15.09
N GLY A 232 -5.26 -32.90 14.40
CA GLY A 232 -5.36 -32.86 12.95
C GLY A 232 -5.29 -34.23 12.25
N ALA A 233 -5.25 -35.34 13.00
CA ALA A 233 -5.23 -36.69 12.42
C ALA A 233 -6.57 -37.04 11.75
N HIS A 234 -7.69 -36.65 12.36
CA HIS A 234 -9.04 -36.82 11.80
C HIS A 234 -9.83 -35.52 11.87
N TRP A 235 -10.67 -35.31 10.85
CA TRP A 235 -11.48 -34.10 10.70
C TRP A 235 -12.94 -34.46 10.46
N ARG A 236 -13.84 -33.71 11.09
CA ARG A 236 -15.28 -33.80 10.84
C ARG A 236 -15.88 -32.41 10.58
N PRO A 237 -16.87 -32.29 9.68
CA PRO A 237 -17.67 -31.07 9.62
C PRO A 237 -18.50 -30.91 10.89
N VAL A 238 -18.67 -29.67 11.34
CA VAL A 238 -19.61 -29.33 12.42
C VAL A 238 -20.98 -29.04 11.78
N THR A 239 -22.00 -29.80 12.17
CA THR A 239 -23.34 -29.77 11.54
C THR A 239 -24.34 -28.97 12.37
N GLY A 240 -25.54 -28.72 11.83
CA GLY A 240 -26.64 -28.02 12.53
C GLY A 240 -26.43 -26.52 12.75
N GLY A 241 -25.46 -25.93 12.04
CA GLY A 241 -25.04 -24.53 12.19
C GLY A 241 -25.72 -23.55 11.23
N PRO A 242 -25.02 -22.46 10.88
CA PRO A 242 -25.52 -21.38 10.01
C PRO A 242 -26.00 -21.84 8.62
N ASP A 243 -26.76 -20.96 7.95
CA ASP A 243 -27.18 -21.12 6.55
C ASP A 243 -25.98 -21.45 5.64
N ALA A 244 -26.14 -22.45 4.76
CA ALA A 244 -25.05 -22.90 3.88
C ALA A 244 -24.62 -21.85 2.85
N GLY A 245 -25.45 -20.83 2.60
CA GLY A 245 -25.12 -19.68 1.76
C GLY A 245 -24.33 -18.58 2.47
N LEU A 246 -23.93 -18.79 3.72
CA LEU A 246 -23.01 -17.91 4.45
C LEU A 246 -21.66 -18.60 4.63
N LEU A 247 -20.59 -17.82 4.51
CA LEU A 247 -19.18 -18.23 4.55
C LEU A 247 -18.60 -17.87 5.91
N ALA A 248 -17.84 -18.78 6.54
CA ALA A 248 -17.22 -18.49 7.83
C ALA A 248 -16.11 -17.44 7.63
N ALA A 249 -16.24 -16.27 8.27
CA ALA A 249 -15.35 -15.14 8.04
C ALA A 249 -14.18 -15.10 9.03
N LYS A 250 -14.50 -15.01 10.33
CA LYS A 250 -13.55 -15.07 11.44
C LYS A 250 -14.14 -15.83 12.62
N ALA A 251 -13.29 -16.20 13.57
CA ALA A 251 -13.72 -16.74 14.84
C ALA A 251 -12.82 -16.30 16.01
N ALA A 252 -13.42 -16.21 17.19
CA ALA A 252 -12.71 -16.00 18.44
C ALA A 252 -13.19 -17.01 19.50
N LEU A 253 -12.25 -17.66 20.18
CA LEU A 253 -12.53 -18.64 21.23
C LEU A 253 -12.47 -17.96 22.60
N GLY A 254 -13.56 -18.04 23.36
CA GLY A 254 -13.59 -17.58 24.74
C GLY A 254 -12.86 -18.53 25.69
N ARG A 255 -12.45 -18.04 26.87
CA ARG A 255 -11.88 -18.89 27.93
C ARG A 255 -12.89 -19.91 28.50
N ASP A 256 -14.17 -19.76 28.18
CA ASP A 256 -15.22 -20.76 28.44
C ASP A 256 -15.19 -21.96 27.46
N GLY A 257 -14.34 -21.89 26.42
CA GLY A 257 -14.25 -22.89 25.36
C GLY A 257 -15.34 -22.75 24.30
N VAL A 258 -16.09 -21.65 24.27
CA VAL A 258 -17.14 -21.40 23.27
C VAL A 258 -16.60 -20.53 22.14
N LEU A 259 -16.79 -20.99 20.90
CA LEU A 259 -16.36 -20.28 19.71
C LEU A 259 -17.43 -19.28 19.27
N THR A 260 -17.06 -18.02 19.04
CA THR A 260 -17.92 -17.02 18.39
C THR A 260 -17.46 -16.87 16.95
N VAL A 261 -18.34 -17.15 15.98
CA VAL A 261 -18.05 -17.16 14.55
C VAL A 261 -18.89 -16.09 13.86
N THR A 262 -18.22 -15.26 13.06
CA THR A 262 -18.85 -14.27 12.18
C THR A 262 -18.91 -14.82 10.76
N LEU A 263 -19.99 -14.53 10.05
CA LEU A 263 -20.24 -15.03 8.71
C LEU A 263 -20.74 -13.94 7.77
N CYS A 264 -20.40 -14.07 6.49
CA CYS A 264 -20.81 -13.19 5.38
C CYS A 264 -21.29 -14.02 4.19
N ASP A 265 -22.12 -13.47 3.31
CA ASP A 265 -22.48 -14.10 2.02
C ASP A 265 -21.43 -13.88 0.90
N GLY A 266 -20.35 -13.16 1.21
CA GLY A 266 -19.22 -12.93 0.32
C GLY A 266 -17.92 -12.79 1.12
N ILE A 267 -16.79 -12.85 0.43
CA ILE A 267 -15.46 -12.85 1.06
C ILE A 267 -14.97 -11.44 1.45
N GLY A 268 -15.55 -10.38 0.88
CA GLY A 268 -15.23 -8.99 1.22
C GLY A 268 -13.89 -8.50 0.65
N PRO A 269 -13.46 -7.28 1.03
CA PRO A 269 -14.14 -6.37 1.94
C PRO A 269 -15.38 -5.70 1.32
N ASN A 270 -15.58 -5.82 0.00
CA ASN A 270 -16.75 -5.33 -0.74
C ASN A 270 -17.62 -6.49 -1.23
N GLY A 271 -18.84 -6.16 -1.66
CA GLY A 271 -19.77 -7.09 -2.30
C GLY A 271 -20.52 -7.99 -1.32
N ILE A 272 -20.53 -7.65 -0.03
CA ILE A 272 -21.23 -8.38 1.02
C ILE A 272 -22.61 -7.75 1.20
N SER A 273 -23.65 -8.58 1.28
CA SER A 273 -25.03 -8.11 1.39
C SER A 273 -25.74 -8.58 2.65
N ARG A 274 -25.32 -9.70 3.23
CA ARG A 274 -25.87 -10.25 4.48
C ARG A 274 -24.80 -10.99 5.27
N GLY A 275 -25.04 -11.18 6.56
CA GLY A 275 -24.17 -11.97 7.43
C GLY A 275 -24.89 -12.44 8.69
N ALA A 276 -24.18 -13.21 9.51
CA ALA A 276 -24.69 -13.72 10.77
C ALA A 276 -23.57 -13.84 11.81
N VAL A 277 -23.98 -13.96 13.08
CA VAL A 277 -23.08 -14.26 14.19
C VAL A 277 -23.62 -15.44 14.98
N TRP A 278 -22.78 -16.46 15.15
CA TRP A 278 -23.17 -17.70 15.81
C TRP A 278 -22.14 -18.09 16.87
N ARG A 279 -22.63 -18.68 17.96
CA ARG A 279 -21.79 -19.29 18.99
C ARG A 279 -21.87 -20.81 18.91
N TYR A 280 -20.73 -21.47 19.01
CA TYR A 280 -20.61 -22.93 19.02
C TYR A 280 -20.00 -23.42 20.33
N ASP A 281 -20.75 -24.24 21.05
CA ASP A 281 -20.28 -24.94 22.24
C ASP A 281 -19.79 -26.35 21.85
N PRO A 282 -18.48 -26.61 21.86
CA PRO A 282 -17.92 -27.90 21.46
C PRO A 282 -18.17 -29.02 22.45
N ARG A 283 -18.56 -28.73 23.71
CA ARG A 283 -18.85 -29.77 24.72
C ARG A 283 -20.20 -30.43 24.47
N GLY A 284 -21.18 -29.63 24.06
CA GLY A 284 -22.53 -30.10 23.73
C GLY A 284 -22.81 -30.28 22.23
N ASP A 285 -21.84 -29.97 21.37
CA ASP A 285 -21.99 -29.90 19.90
C ASP A 285 -23.20 -29.05 19.48
N ARG A 286 -23.33 -27.86 20.09
CA ARG A 286 -24.53 -27.01 19.97
C ARG A 286 -24.21 -25.63 19.44
N TRP A 287 -24.98 -25.24 18.43
CA TRP A 287 -25.00 -23.90 17.86
C TRP A 287 -26.07 -23.01 18.51
N ARG A 288 -25.77 -21.71 18.61
CA ARG A 288 -26.73 -20.66 18.97
C ARG A 288 -26.54 -19.45 18.08
N ASP A 289 -27.60 -19.05 17.38
CA ASP A 289 -27.64 -17.79 16.62
C ASP A 289 -27.76 -16.60 17.58
N VAL A 290 -26.77 -15.72 17.54
CA VAL A 290 -26.68 -14.50 18.35
C VAL A 290 -26.58 -13.25 17.48
N THR A 291 -27.00 -13.32 16.22
CA THR A 291 -26.89 -12.20 15.26
C THR A 291 -27.56 -10.93 15.80
N PRO A 292 -26.86 -9.77 15.86
CA PRO A 292 -27.39 -8.54 16.44
C PRO A 292 -28.71 -8.05 15.84
N VAL A 293 -28.81 -8.05 14.51
CA VAL A 293 -30.01 -7.63 13.77
C VAL A 293 -30.38 -8.70 12.75
N LYS A 294 -31.67 -9.07 12.71
CA LYS A 294 -32.20 -10.16 11.87
C LYS A 294 -33.41 -9.70 11.04
N GLY A 295 -33.73 -10.49 10.03
CA GLY A 295 -34.95 -10.36 9.23
C GLY A 295 -34.82 -9.41 8.04
N ALA A 296 -35.94 -9.19 7.34
CA ALA A 296 -35.97 -8.44 6.08
C ALA A 296 -35.54 -6.96 6.19
N ASN A 297 -35.53 -6.41 7.40
CA ASN A 297 -35.14 -5.03 7.68
C ASN A 297 -33.68 -4.91 8.17
N ALA A 298 -32.92 -6.00 8.19
CA ALA A 298 -31.49 -5.93 8.51
C ALA A 298 -30.77 -5.07 7.45
N PRO A 299 -29.92 -4.11 7.86
CA PRO A 299 -29.13 -3.34 6.91
C PRO A 299 -28.29 -4.24 6.02
N LYS A 300 -28.06 -3.81 4.78
CA LYS A 300 -27.10 -4.47 3.89
C LYS A 300 -25.73 -4.51 4.55
N GLY A 301 -25.05 -5.66 4.41
CA GLY A 301 -23.70 -5.89 4.93
C GLY A 301 -23.63 -7.19 5.72
N GLY A 302 -22.41 -7.59 6.11
CA GLY A 302 -22.16 -8.81 6.87
C GLY A 302 -21.51 -8.55 8.21
N TYR A 303 -21.01 -9.61 8.85
CA TYR A 303 -20.23 -9.51 10.09
C TYR A 303 -18.87 -10.15 9.87
N MET A 304 -17.78 -9.49 10.28
CA MET A 304 -16.43 -9.99 10.04
C MET A 304 -15.53 -9.91 11.28
N GLY A 305 -15.15 -8.73 11.75
CA GLY A 305 -14.34 -8.61 12.97
C GLY A 305 -15.06 -9.22 14.17
N VAL A 306 -14.32 -9.93 15.02
CA VAL A 306 -14.86 -10.63 16.21
C VAL A 306 -13.82 -10.62 17.32
N ALA A 307 -14.26 -10.32 18.53
CA ALA A 307 -13.43 -10.36 19.73
C ALA A 307 -14.24 -10.85 20.94
N VAL A 308 -13.56 -11.53 21.86
CA VAL A 308 -14.11 -11.99 23.14
C VAL A 308 -13.19 -11.50 24.23
N ALA A 309 -13.75 -10.86 25.27
CA ALA A 309 -12.94 -10.36 26.37
C ALA A 309 -12.37 -11.52 27.20
N ALA A 310 -11.07 -11.45 27.52
CA ALA A 310 -10.40 -12.47 28.32
C ALA A 310 -10.86 -12.48 29.79
N SER A 311 -11.38 -11.36 30.29
CA SER A 311 -11.87 -11.21 31.67
C SER A 311 -13.28 -11.77 31.90
N ASP A 312 -14.16 -11.70 30.89
CA ASP A 312 -15.50 -12.29 30.91
C ASP A 312 -15.86 -12.76 29.50
N PRO A 313 -15.92 -14.08 29.22
CA PRO A 313 -16.22 -14.61 27.89
C PRO A 313 -17.66 -14.35 27.43
N ARG A 314 -18.52 -13.79 28.29
CA ARG A 314 -19.84 -13.26 27.89
C ARG A 314 -19.74 -11.87 27.25
N THR A 315 -18.64 -11.16 27.46
CA THR A 315 -18.38 -9.90 26.77
C THR A 315 -17.80 -10.18 25.40
N ILE A 316 -18.61 -9.98 24.36
CA ILE A 316 -18.26 -10.23 22.96
C ILE A 316 -18.52 -8.98 22.12
N ALA A 317 -17.65 -8.75 21.14
CA ALA A 317 -17.81 -7.67 20.18
C ALA A 317 -17.67 -8.20 18.75
N VAL A 318 -18.49 -7.67 17.84
CA VAL A 318 -18.47 -8.02 16.41
C VAL A 318 -18.63 -6.77 15.57
N SER A 319 -17.93 -6.68 14.45
CA SER A 319 -18.08 -5.57 13.52
C SER A 319 -18.89 -5.95 12.30
N THR A 320 -19.61 -4.98 11.75
CA THR A 320 -20.17 -5.10 10.41
C THR A 320 -19.09 -4.84 9.36
N VAL A 321 -19.34 -5.31 8.14
CA VAL A 321 -18.55 -4.99 6.95
C VAL A 321 -19.48 -4.75 5.76
N ASP A 322 -19.11 -3.81 4.89
CA ASP A 322 -19.89 -3.40 3.70
C ASP A 322 -21.29 -2.86 4.06
N ARG A 323 -21.42 -2.27 5.25
CA ARG A 323 -22.64 -1.59 5.69
C ARG A 323 -22.53 -0.09 5.41
N GLY A 324 -22.98 0.33 4.23
CA GLY A 324 -22.96 1.74 3.83
C GLY A 324 -24.03 2.63 4.45
N ASP A 325 -25.11 2.06 5.00
CA ASP A 325 -26.22 2.81 5.59
C ASP A 325 -26.67 2.16 6.93
N PRO A 326 -26.65 2.91 8.05
CA PRO A 326 -26.12 4.27 8.19
C PRO A 326 -24.58 4.34 8.10
N VAL A 327 -23.88 3.33 8.61
CA VAL A 327 -22.41 3.20 8.60
C VAL A 327 -22.02 1.81 9.13
N ASP A 328 -20.80 1.34 8.85
CA ASP A 328 -20.22 0.20 9.55
C ASP A 328 -20.09 0.50 11.06
N THR A 329 -20.26 -0.52 11.89
CA THR A 329 -20.22 -0.38 13.35
C THR A 329 -19.58 -1.57 14.02
N VAL A 330 -19.21 -1.40 15.29
CA VAL A 330 -19.03 -2.48 16.24
C VAL A 330 -20.32 -2.64 17.05
N TRP A 331 -20.72 -3.89 17.29
CA TRP A 331 -21.76 -4.29 18.22
C TRP A 331 -21.10 -4.92 19.44
N LEU A 332 -21.50 -4.52 20.65
CA LEU A 332 -20.98 -5.02 21.92
C LEU A 332 -22.09 -5.71 22.71
N SER A 333 -21.80 -6.87 23.28
CA SER A 333 -22.69 -7.61 24.18
C SER A 333 -21.94 -7.97 25.45
N HIS A 334 -22.63 -7.95 26.60
CA HIS A 334 -22.12 -8.42 27.90
C HIS A 334 -22.81 -9.69 28.42
N ASP A 335 -23.71 -10.26 27.63
CA ASP A 335 -24.51 -11.44 27.98
C ASP A 335 -24.46 -12.52 26.90
N ALA A 336 -23.29 -12.58 26.25
CA ALA A 336 -22.94 -13.59 25.27
C ALA A 336 -23.88 -13.60 24.04
N GLY A 337 -24.28 -12.38 23.63
CA GLY A 337 -25.07 -12.10 22.43
C GLY A 337 -26.57 -12.23 22.61
N ALA A 338 -27.10 -12.14 23.84
CA ALA A 338 -28.55 -12.05 24.05
C ALA A 338 -29.06 -10.64 23.78
N HIS A 339 -28.29 -9.62 24.19
CA HIS A 339 -28.53 -8.22 23.88
C HIS A 339 -27.26 -7.58 23.31
N TRP A 340 -27.46 -6.58 22.46
CA TRP A 340 -26.39 -5.90 21.74
C TRP A 340 -26.55 -4.38 21.82
N ASP A 341 -25.43 -3.71 21.97
CA ASP A 341 -25.29 -2.26 21.91
C ASP A 341 -24.54 -1.86 20.63
N GLU A 342 -25.06 -0.85 19.92
CA GLU A 342 -24.57 -0.41 18.62
C GLU A 342 -23.64 0.80 18.78
N LEU A 343 -22.32 0.55 18.77
CA LEU A 343 -21.35 1.54 19.26
C LEU A 343 -21.28 2.83 18.44
N TRP A 344 -21.65 2.82 17.15
CA TRP A 344 -21.62 4.05 16.34
C TRP A 344 -22.57 5.13 16.87
N ARG A 345 -23.68 4.75 17.52
CA ARG A 345 -24.69 5.70 18.02
C ARG A 345 -24.20 6.59 19.16
N ARG A 346 -23.16 6.15 19.87
CA ARG A 346 -22.58 6.84 21.02
C ARG A 346 -21.09 7.11 20.85
N SER A 347 -20.59 7.02 19.62
CA SER A 347 -19.19 7.29 19.28
C SER A 347 -18.90 8.80 19.24
N LEU A 348 -17.86 9.21 19.95
CA LEU A 348 -17.19 10.49 19.84
C LEU A 348 -15.84 10.29 19.16
N ARG A 349 -15.53 11.13 18.17
CA ARG A 349 -14.32 11.02 17.36
C ARG A 349 -13.36 12.15 17.70
N ASP A 350 -12.15 11.80 18.09
CA ASP A 350 -11.02 12.73 18.16
C ASP A 350 -9.97 12.30 17.14
N VAL A 351 -9.99 12.96 15.98
CA VAL A 351 -9.04 12.72 14.89
C VAL A 351 -7.94 13.78 14.84
N SER A 352 -7.75 14.57 15.89
CA SER A 352 -6.78 15.67 15.91
C SER A 352 -5.34 15.24 15.59
N ALA A 353 -4.98 13.98 15.87
CA ALA A 353 -3.68 13.40 15.53
C ALA A 353 -3.51 13.08 14.02
N THR A 354 -4.60 12.87 13.29
CA THR A 354 -4.66 12.59 11.84
C THR A 354 -5.91 13.24 11.22
N PRO A 355 -5.93 14.58 11.15
CA PRO A 355 -7.15 15.36 10.85
C PRO A 355 -7.71 15.13 9.45
N PHE A 356 -6.95 14.54 8.52
CA PHE A 356 -7.46 14.21 7.19
C PHE A 356 -8.65 13.24 7.21
N LEU A 357 -8.85 12.50 8.30
CA LEU A 357 -9.98 11.58 8.49
C LEU A 357 -11.34 12.30 8.61
N ASP A 358 -11.34 13.62 8.82
CA ASP A 358 -12.54 14.43 8.69
C ASP A 358 -12.98 14.57 7.23
N PHE A 359 -12.08 14.33 6.27
CA PHE A 359 -12.25 14.61 4.84
C PHE A 359 -12.65 16.07 4.61
N ASP A 360 -13.95 16.36 4.52
CA ASP A 360 -14.55 17.71 4.42
C ASP A 360 -15.77 17.86 5.38
N GLY A 361 -15.80 17.05 6.44
CA GLY A 361 -16.91 16.96 7.38
C GLY A 361 -16.44 16.45 8.74
N LYS A 362 -17.27 15.65 9.40
CA LYS A 362 -16.90 15.00 10.67
C LYS A 362 -16.52 13.55 10.40
N ALA A 363 -15.40 13.09 10.97
CA ALA A 363 -15.03 11.68 10.91
C ALA A 363 -16.20 10.77 11.32
N ASN A 364 -16.45 9.73 10.51
CA ASN A 364 -17.48 8.73 10.78
C ASN A 364 -16.89 7.51 11.51
N PHE A 365 -17.70 6.47 11.73
CA PHE A 365 -17.25 5.26 12.42
C PHE A 365 -16.26 4.42 11.60
N GLY A 366 -16.22 4.59 10.28
CA GLY A 366 -15.35 3.87 9.36
C GLY A 366 -16.10 2.97 8.40
N HIS A 367 -15.34 2.21 7.63
CA HIS A 367 -15.78 1.21 6.66
C HIS A 367 -14.74 0.08 6.62
N TRP A 368 -15.13 -1.07 6.06
CA TRP A 368 -14.26 -2.25 5.95
C TRP A 368 -13.71 -2.72 7.30
N ILE A 369 -14.56 -2.75 8.33
CA ILE A 369 -14.13 -3.14 9.69
C ILE A 369 -13.94 -4.66 9.75
N ALA A 370 -12.85 -5.15 9.17
CA ALA A 370 -12.51 -6.56 9.10
C ALA A 370 -11.75 -7.05 10.35
N GLY A 371 -10.96 -6.18 10.97
CA GLY A 371 -10.18 -6.44 12.18
C GLY A 371 -10.77 -5.74 13.39
N LEU A 372 -10.89 -6.48 14.49
CA LEU A 372 -11.40 -6.02 15.78
C LEU A 372 -10.71 -6.83 16.88
N ALA A 373 -10.23 -6.18 17.92
CA ALA A 373 -9.62 -6.84 19.07
C ALA A 373 -9.95 -6.11 20.38
N ILE A 374 -10.11 -6.89 21.45
CA ILE A 374 -10.20 -6.40 22.84
C ILE A 374 -8.90 -6.81 23.52
N ASP A 375 -8.27 -5.89 24.23
CA ASP A 375 -7.03 -6.14 24.95
C ASP A 375 -7.27 -7.22 26.03
N PRO A 376 -6.54 -8.34 26.02
CA PRO A 376 -6.73 -9.42 26.98
C PRO A 376 -6.34 -9.04 28.41
N PHE A 377 -5.65 -7.91 28.61
CA PHE A 377 -5.26 -7.39 29.91
C PHE A 377 -6.11 -6.19 30.38
N ASP A 378 -6.96 -5.64 29.51
CA ASP A 378 -7.88 -4.55 29.83
C ASP A 378 -9.11 -4.56 28.90
N ALA A 379 -10.26 -5.03 29.41
CA ALA A 379 -11.48 -5.10 28.60
C ALA A 379 -12.05 -3.72 28.18
N ASN A 380 -11.53 -2.60 28.70
CA ASN A 380 -11.86 -1.27 28.23
C ASN A 380 -11.06 -0.86 26.99
N HIS A 381 -9.87 -1.44 26.80
CA HIS A 381 -9.02 -1.15 25.67
C HIS A 381 -9.40 -2.04 24.48
N ALA A 382 -9.81 -1.41 23.38
CA ALA A 382 -10.16 -2.11 22.16
C ALA A 382 -9.76 -1.31 20.93
N ALA A 383 -9.46 -2.02 19.86
CA ALA A 383 -9.07 -1.43 18.59
C ALA A 383 -9.79 -2.12 17.44
N TYR A 384 -10.08 -1.35 16.40
CA TYR A 384 -10.57 -1.88 15.14
C TYR A 384 -9.96 -1.14 13.96
N VAL A 385 -9.93 -1.83 12.83
CA VAL A 385 -9.30 -1.35 11.59
C VAL A 385 -10.34 -0.83 10.61
N THR A 386 -9.91 -0.03 9.64
CA THR A 386 -10.75 0.48 8.56
C THR A 386 -9.95 0.51 7.26
N GLY A 387 -10.59 0.88 6.16
CA GLY A 387 -9.91 1.14 4.88
C GLY A 387 -8.92 2.32 4.89
N ALA A 388 -8.89 3.16 5.95
CA ALA A 388 -8.03 4.34 6.00
C ALA A 388 -7.19 4.48 7.29
N THR A 389 -7.57 3.81 8.38
CA THR A 389 -6.95 4.02 9.70
C THR A 389 -7.21 2.84 10.65
N VAL A 390 -6.59 2.89 11.82
CA VAL A 390 -6.90 2.05 12.98
C VAL A 390 -7.43 2.97 14.07
N TYR A 391 -8.60 2.68 14.64
CA TYR A 391 -9.14 3.40 15.78
C TYR A 391 -8.97 2.58 17.06
N ALA A 392 -8.71 3.25 18.19
CA ALA A 392 -8.72 2.64 19.51
C ALA A 392 -9.55 3.46 20.51
N THR A 393 -10.02 2.78 21.54
CA THR A 393 -10.68 3.36 22.72
C THR A 393 -10.14 2.70 23.98
N ASN A 394 -10.12 3.43 25.10
CA ASN A 394 -9.86 2.90 26.45
C ASN A 394 -11.14 2.91 27.30
N GLU A 395 -12.31 2.96 26.66
CA GLU A 395 -13.59 3.16 27.33
C GLU A 395 -14.64 2.11 26.91
N LEU A 396 -14.24 0.99 26.28
CA LEU A 396 -15.18 0.07 25.60
C LEU A 396 -16.36 -0.37 26.49
N GLN A 397 -16.14 -0.59 27.79
CA GLN A 397 -17.16 -1.05 28.72
C GLN A 397 -18.02 0.10 29.31
N HIS A 398 -17.70 1.35 29.01
CA HIS A 398 -18.47 2.50 29.48
C HIS A 398 -19.86 2.48 28.82
N GLY A 399 -20.93 2.79 29.55
CA GLY A 399 -22.30 2.86 29.01
C GLY A 399 -22.70 4.20 28.39
N GLY A 400 -21.83 5.21 28.47
CA GLY A 400 -22.08 6.58 27.99
C GLY A 400 -21.53 6.83 26.58
N ALA A 401 -21.13 8.07 26.33
CA ALA A 401 -20.39 8.41 25.11
C ALA A 401 -19.01 7.74 25.12
N LEU A 402 -18.55 7.26 23.96
CA LEU A 402 -17.32 6.49 23.77
C LEU A 402 -16.32 7.28 22.92
N HIS A 403 -15.16 7.62 23.47
CA HIS A 403 -14.10 8.27 22.70
C HIS A 403 -13.31 7.27 21.87
N TRP A 404 -13.17 7.58 20.58
CA TRP A 404 -12.35 6.84 19.63
C TRP A 404 -11.35 7.79 18.99
N ALA A 405 -10.07 7.40 19.01
CA ALA A 405 -8.98 8.16 18.42
C ALA A 405 -8.15 7.28 17.47
N PRO A 406 -7.57 7.86 16.40
CA PRO A 406 -6.62 7.17 15.54
C PRO A 406 -5.43 6.64 16.32
N TRP A 407 -5.17 5.35 16.21
CA TRP A 407 -4.05 4.66 16.84
C TRP A 407 -2.97 4.38 15.79
N THR A 408 -2.46 5.44 15.16
CA THR A 408 -1.66 5.36 13.92
C THR A 408 -0.27 5.94 14.00
N GLN A 409 0.18 6.39 15.17
CA GLN A 409 1.55 6.89 15.33
C GLN A 409 2.56 5.83 14.86
N GLY A 410 3.33 6.12 13.81
CA GLY A 410 4.30 5.21 13.20
C GLY A 410 3.77 4.31 12.08
N ILE A 411 2.47 4.36 11.77
CA ILE A 411 1.87 3.66 10.62
C ILE A 411 1.85 4.60 9.43
N GLU A 412 2.42 4.18 8.31
CA GLU A 412 2.28 4.85 7.01
C GLU A 412 2.04 3.80 5.94
N GLN A 413 0.85 3.78 5.35
CA GLN A 413 0.42 2.71 4.43
C GLN A 413 -0.11 3.21 3.08
N THR A 414 -0.04 4.51 2.82
CA THR A 414 -0.53 5.09 1.57
C THR A 414 0.25 4.60 0.35
N ALA A 415 -0.43 4.43 -0.78
CA ALA A 415 0.18 4.36 -2.10
C ALA A 415 0.47 5.78 -2.63
N VAL A 416 1.74 6.14 -2.76
CA VAL A 416 2.15 7.47 -3.25
C VAL A 416 2.14 7.47 -4.78
N ILE A 417 1.16 8.13 -5.39
CA ILE A 417 1.02 8.18 -6.84
C ILE A 417 2.02 9.16 -7.46
N THR A 418 2.08 10.36 -6.91
CA THR A 418 2.93 11.46 -7.41
C THR A 418 3.46 12.32 -6.27
N LEU A 419 4.60 12.97 -6.44
CA LEU A 419 5.09 13.99 -5.53
C LEU A 419 5.95 15.02 -6.27
N ILE A 420 6.02 16.23 -5.72
CA ILE A 420 6.90 17.30 -6.18
C ILE A 420 7.59 17.94 -4.98
N SER A 421 8.86 18.33 -5.16
CA SER A 421 9.58 19.21 -4.24
C SER A 421 9.81 20.55 -4.92
N PRO A 422 8.97 21.57 -4.66
CA PRO A 422 9.04 22.83 -5.38
C PRO A 422 10.25 23.66 -4.95
N ALA A 423 10.68 24.58 -5.83
CA ALA A 423 11.79 25.51 -5.57
C ALA A 423 11.49 26.57 -4.49
N GLY A 424 10.25 26.67 -4.01
CA GLY A 424 9.81 27.54 -2.92
C GLY A 424 8.48 27.09 -2.32
N GLY A 425 8.09 27.65 -1.18
CA GLY A 425 6.91 27.18 -0.42
C GLY A 425 7.21 25.92 0.41
N ALA A 426 6.23 25.03 0.54
CA ALA A 426 6.41 23.75 1.25
C ALA A 426 7.51 22.90 0.60
N HIS A 427 8.24 22.09 1.39
CA HIS A 427 9.29 21.21 0.87
C HIS A 427 8.78 20.05 0.03
N LEU A 428 7.53 19.66 0.25
CA LEU A 428 6.92 18.51 -0.38
C LEU A 428 5.42 18.71 -0.55
N VAL A 429 4.91 18.40 -1.74
CA VAL A 429 3.48 18.24 -2.03
C VAL A 429 3.30 16.89 -2.68
N SER A 430 2.34 16.10 -2.20
CA SER A 430 2.11 14.73 -2.67
C SER A 430 0.71 14.52 -3.21
N GLY A 431 0.59 13.52 -4.08
CA GLY A 431 -0.65 12.91 -4.53
C GLY A 431 -0.65 11.42 -4.14
N PHE A 432 -1.73 10.99 -3.50
CA PHE A 432 -1.94 9.64 -3.00
C PHE A 432 -3.09 8.97 -3.74
N GLY A 433 -3.12 7.64 -3.70
CA GLY A 433 -4.36 6.89 -3.95
C GLY A 433 -5.31 7.01 -2.77
N ASP A 434 -6.61 6.90 -3.04
CA ASP A 434 -7.75 6.91 -2.10
C ASP A 434 -7.99 8.20 -1.30
N ILE A 435 -6.92 8.90 -0.87
CA ILE A 435 -6.97 10.06 0.04
C ILE A 435 -6.46 11.36 -0.61
N ALA A 436 -6.58 11.45 -1.93
CA ALA A 436 -6.19 12.59 -2.74
C ALA A 436 -4.70 12.95 -2.68
N GLY A 437 -4.22 13.62 -1.64
CA GLY A 437 -2.91 14.25 -1.58
C GLY A 437 -2.82 15.34 -0.54
N PHE A 438 -1.60 15.82 -0.26
CA PHE A 438 -1.36 16.81 0.79
C PHE A 438 -0.21 17.75 0.46
N ARG A 439 -0.27 18.94 1.06
CA ARG A 439 0.88 19.80 1.28
C ARG A 439 1.52 19.45 2.63
N HIS A 440 2.84 19.27 2.65
CA HIS A 440 3.58 18.89 3.85
C HIS A 440 4.44 20.05 4.35
N ASP A 441 3.95 20.77 5.37
CA ASP A 441 4.68 21.88 6.00
C ASP A 441 5.61 21.43 7.14
N ASP A 442 5.29 20.31 7.81
CA ASP A 442 6.05 19.74 8.92
C ASP A 442 5.98 18.21 8.83
N PHE A 443 7.11 17.56 8.54
CA PHE A 443 7.15 16.10 8.29
C PHE A 443 6.83 15.26 9.54
N ALA A 444 6.85 15.84 10.74
CA ALA A 444 6.52 15.13 11.98
C ALA A 444 5.02 15.16 12.32
N LYS A 445 4.20 15.87 11.54
CA LYS A 445 2.76 16.08 11.78
C LYS A 445 1.94 15.62 10.58
N SER A 446 0.80 14.99 10.86
CA SER A 446 -0.20 14.76 9.82
C SER A 446 -0.67 16.11 9.26
N PRO A 447 -0.75 16.28 7.93
CA PRO A 447 -1.26 17.50 7.34
C PRO A 447 -2.71 17.77 7.76
N PRO A 448 -3.09 19.05 7.96
CA PRO A 448 -4.42 19.42 8.46
C PRO A 448 -5.53 19.28 7.40
N ARG A 449 -5.18 19.27 6.12
CA ARG A 449 -6.14 19.30 5.00
C ARG A 449 -5.63 18.47 3.83
N MET A 450 -6.52 17.67 3.26
CA MET A 450 -6.30 16.99 1.98
C MET A 450 -6.46 17.97 0.80
N HIS A 451 -6.03 17.54 -0.38
CA HIS A 451 -6.37 18.20 -1.64
C HIS A 451 -7.87 18.04 -1.96
N LEU A 452 -8.66 19.04 -1.60
CA LEU A 452 -10.10 19.14 -1.91
C LEU A 452 -10.34 20.13 -3.07
N ASN A 453 -11.60 20.30 -3.47
CA ASN A 453 -12.03 21.26 -4.51
C ASN A 453 -11.29 21.13 -5.85
N PRO A 454 -11.56 20.05 -6.61
CA PRO A 454 -12.48 18.95 -6.30
C PRO A 454 -11.80 17.84 -5.47
N PHE A 455 -12.60 17.05 -4.74
CA PHE A 455 -12.08 15.81 -4.16
C PHE A 455 -11.84 14.80 -5.29
N LEU A 456 -10.58 14.42 -5.46
CA LEU A 456 -10.15 13.36 -6.38
C LEU A 456 -9.53 12.29 -5.49
N ALA A 457 -10.16 11.11 -5.42
CA ALA A 457 -9.65 10.00 -4.59
C ALA A 457 -8.17 9.73 -4.90
N ASN A 458 -7.80 9.78 -6.18
CA ASN A 458 -6.42 9.70 -6.63
C ASN A 458 -5.98 11.04 -7.22
N THR A 459 -4.85 11.59 -6.77
CA THR A 459 -4.14 12.65 -7.51
C THR A 459 -3.09 11.99 -8.41
N ASN A 460 -3.28 12.11 -9.73
CA ASN A 460 -2.49 11.38 -10.75
C ASN A 460 -1.22 12.13 -11.13
N THR A 461 -1.30 13.44 -11.34
CA THR A 461 -0.15 14.28 -11.66
C THR A 461 -0.15 15.55 -10.84
N LEU A 462 1.05 16.05 -10.56
CA LEU A 462 1.32 17.34 -9.92
C LEU A 462 2.41 18.06 -10.71
N ASP A 463 2.24 19.37 -10.89
CA ASP A 463 3.31 20.23 -11.39
C ASP A 463 3.28 21.60 -10.70
N TYR A 464 4.44 22.27 -10.67
CA TYR A 464 4.61 23.61 -10.11
C TYR A 464 5.36 24.54 -11.06
N ALA A 465 5.05 25.83 -10.97
CA ALA A 465 5.71 26.88 -11.74
C ALA A 465 7.08 27.20 -11.13
N GLY A 466 8.18 27.00 -11.87
CA GLY A 466 9.53 27.10 -11.30
C GLY A 466 9.90 28.48 -10.73
N ARG A 467 9.47 29.58 -11.37
CA ARG A 467 9.69 30.97 -10.93
C ARG A 467 8.54 31.54 -10.09
N ALA A 468 7.43 30.82 -10.00
CA ALA A 468 6.27 31.17 -9.17
C ALA A 468 5.79 29.94 -8.39
N PRO A 469 6.62 29.33 -7.52
CA PRO A 469 6.42 27.97 -7.01
C PRO A 469 5.16 27.75 -6.14
N LEU A 470 4.44 28.80 -5.78
CA LEU A 470 3.13 28.69 -5.14
C LEU A 470 2.01 28.37 -6.15
N VAL A 471 2.22 28.65 -7.43
CA VAL A 471 1.31 28.25 -8.49
C VAL A 471 1.55 26.78 -8.85
N MET A 472 0.54 25.97 -8.64
CA MET A 472 0.58 24.53 -8.86
C MET A 472 -0.65 24.07 -9.63
N VAL A 473 -0.53 22.95 -10.33
CA VAL A 473 -1.63 22.28 -11.03
C VAL A 473 -1.64 20.80 -10.68
N ARG A 474 -2.84 20.20 -10.70
CA ARG A 474 -3.01 18.77 -10.47
C ARG A 474 -4.10 18.18 -11.34
N SER A 475 -3.97 16.90 -11.66
CA SER A 475 -5.06 16.08 -12.19
C SER A 475 -5.31 14.87 -11.29
N GLY A 476 -6.47 14.22 -11.46
CA GLY A 476 -6.84 13.07 -10.65
C GLY A 476 -8.16 12.44 -11.06
N ASN A 477 -8.52 11.35 -10.37
CA ASN A 477 -9.79 10.66 -10.60
C ASN A 477 -10.45 10.24 -9.28
N ILE A 478 -11.67 9.74 -9.39
CA ILE A 478 -12.39 9.07 -8.30
C ILE A 478 -12.53 7.58 -8.62
N HIS A 479 -13.18 6.80 -7.74
CA HIS A 479 -13.42 5.37 -7.98
C HIS A 479 -14.46 5.11 -9.08
N ALA A 480 -15.37 6.06 -9.34
CA ALA A 480 -16.24 5.99 -10.50
C ALA A 480 -15.45 6.29 -11.79
N ARG A 481 -15.90 5.73 -12.91
CA ARG A 481 -15.24 5.87 -14.20
C ARG A 481 -15.13 7.32 -14.67
N VAL A 482 -16.18 8.11 -14.42
CA VAL A 482 -16.29 9.51 -14.80
C VAL A 482 -16.31 10.36 -13.54
N VAL A 483 -15.49 11.40 -13.50
CA VAL A 483 -15.48 12.41 -12.45
C VAL A 483 -16.70 13.33 -12.66
N PRO A 484 -17.59 13.50 -11.67
CA PRO A 484 -18.84 14.25 -11.87
C PRO A 484 -18.69 15.73 -12.23
N ASP A 485 -17.60 16.37 -11.78
CA ASP A 485 -17.37 17.81 -11.94
C ASP A 485 -16.17 18.12 -12.84
N THR A 486 -14.95 17.99 -12.30
CA THR A 486 -13.72 18.07 -13.08
C THR A 486 -12.62 17.23 -12.48
N SER A 487 -11.75 16.70 -13.33
CA SER A 487 -10.54 15.96 -12.96
C SER A 487 -9.32 16.86 -12.73
N LEU A 488 -9.46 18.18 -12.89
CA LEU A 488 -8.34 19.14 -12.91
C LEU A 488 -8.54 20.26 -11.89
N ALA A 489 -7.43 20.69 -11.29
CA ALA A 489 -7.43 21.85 -10.39
C ALA A 489 -6.09 22.58 -10.39
N TRP A 490 -6.12 23.81 -9.89
CA TRP A 490 -4.93 24.63 -9.68
C TRP A 490 -4.93 25.29 -8.31
N SER A 491 -3.73 25.67 -7.84
CA SER A 491 -3.49 26.33 -6.56
C SER A 491 -2.70 27.60 -6.80
N ALA A 492 -2.97 28.65 -6.01
CA ALA A 492 -2.18 29.88 -5.97
C ALA A 492 -1.27 29.99 -4.73
N ASP A 493 -1.45 29.11 -3.75
CA ASP A 493 -0.87 29.23 -2.40
C ASP A 493 0.07 28.07 -2.04
N GLY A 494 0.54 27.32 -3.04
CA GLY A 494 1.46 26.19 -2.87
C GLY A 494 0.80 24.90 -2.41
N GLY A 495 -0.44 24.64 -2.82
CA GLY A 495 -1.21 23.44 -2.52
C GLY A 495 -1.93 23.51 -1.18
N GLY A 496 -2.08 24.69 -0.59
CA GLY A 496 -2.85 24.90 0.64
C GLY A 496 -4.37 24.92 0.37
N SER A 497 -4.77 25.40 -0.81
CA SER A 497 -6.13 25.34 -1.32
C SER A 497 -6.14 25.17 -2.84
N TRP A 498 -7.19 24.54 -3.37
CA TRP A 498 -7.32 24.27 -4.80
C TRP A 498 -8.62 24.85 -5.36
N THR A 499 -8.55 25.24 -6.63
CA THR A 499 -9.67 25.74 -7.42
C THR A 499 -9.91 24.77 -8.58
N PRO A 500 -11.14 24.25 -8.76
CA PRO A 500 -11.51 23.44 -9.91
C PRO A 500 -11.19 24.15 -11.24
N LEU A 501 -10.70 23.40 -12.22
CA LEU A 501 -10.39 23.89 -13.55
C LEU A 501 -11.22 23.11 -14.57
N HIS A 502 -12.04 23.80 -15.37
CA HIS A 502 -12.91 23.16 -16.37
C HIS A 502 -12.35 23.38 -17.77
N VAL A 503 -12.16 22.28 -18.49
CA VAL A 503 -11.73 22.28 -19.89
C VAL A 503 -12.98 22.26 -20.77
N PRO A 504 -13.02 22.96 -21.91
CA PRO A 504 -14.13 22.86 -22.85
C PRO A 504 -14.28 21.41 -23.32
N ALA A 505 -15.52 20.91 -23.36
CA ALA A 505 -15.79 19.53 -23.74
C ALA A 505 -15.16 19.18 -25.10
N GLY A 506 -14.39 18.10 -25.12
CA GLY A 506 -13.86 17.52 -26.34
C GLY A 506 -14.94 16.94 -27.26
N ARG A 507 -14.51 16.45 -28.43
CA ARG A 507 -15.40 15.72 -29.34
C ARG A 507 -15.62 14.31 -28.80
N PRO A 508 -16.87 13.86 -28.58
CA PRO A 508 -17.13 12.51 -28.10
C PRO A 508 -16.50 11.44 -29.00
N HIS A 509 -15.97 10.38 -28.40
CA HIS A 509 -15.42 9.26 -29.13
C HIS A 509 -16.52 8.44 -29.81
N ALA A 510 -16.24 7.98 -31.04
CA ALA A 510 -17.19 7.19 -31.82
C ALA A 510 -17.52 5.82 -31.17
N ASP A 511 -16.61 5.30 -30.36
CA ASP A 511 -16.77 4.03 -29.63
C ASP A 511 -17.51 4.20 -28.28
N GLY A 512 -17.90 5.43 -27.93
CA GLY A 512 -18.56 5.75 -26.67
C GLY A 512 -17.65 5.72 -25.44
N SER A 513 -16.33 5.61 -25.61
CA SER A 513 -15.38 5.79 -24.51
C SER A 513 -15.39 7.25 -24.01
N SER A 514 -15.11 7.43 -22.71
CA SER A 514 -15.11 8.77 -22.10
C SER A 514 -13.83 9.52 -22.45
N LEU A 515 -13.90 10.84 -22.42
CA LEU A 515 -12.78 11.72 -22.71
C LEU A 515 -11.77 11.69 -21.55
N PRO A 516 -10.47 11.90 -21.81
CA PRO A 516 -9.44 11.80 -20.78
C PRO A 516 -9.60 12.84 -19.66
N GLU A 517 -10.13 14.03 -19.95
CA GLU A 517 -10.48 15.05 -18.95
C GLU A 517 -11.70 14.67 -18.08
N GLU A 518 -12.52 13.70 -18.50
CA GLU A 518 -13.65 13.19 -17.71
C GLU A 518 -13.24 12.06 -16.77
N THR A 519 -12.17 11.31 -17.11
CA THR A 519 -11.76 10.10 -16.40
C THR A 519 -10.54 10.29 -15.50
N GLY A 520 -9.92 11.48 -15.55
CA GLY A 520 -8.64 11.79 -14.90
C GLY A 520 -7.42 11.22 -15.64
N ASP A 521 -7.56 10.85 -16.91
CA ASP A 521 -6.46 10.42 -17.76
C ASP A 521 -5.69 11.61 -18.38
N ALA A 522 -6.29 12.80 -18.46
CA ALA A 522 -5.61 14.02 -18.87
C ALA A 522 -4.71 14.54 -17.73
N ALA A 523 -3.45 14.81 -18.01
CA ALA A 523 -2.59 15.55 -17.09
C ALA A 523 -2.58 17.04 -17.42
N ILE A 524 -1.96 17.81 -16.53
CA ILE A 524 -1.85 19.25 -16.60
C ILE A 524 -0.46 19.70 -16.17
N THR A 525 0.09 20.65 -16.91
CA THR A 525 1.45 21.20 -16.73
C THR A 525 1.39 22.73 -16.67
N VAL A 526 2.29 23.37 -15.92
CA VAL A 526 2.30 24.82 -15.71
C VAL A 526 3.63 25.46 -16.12
N SER A 527 3.59 26.60 -16.83
CA SER A 527 4.79 27.36 -17.22
C SER A 527 5.60 27.87 -16.04
N ALA A 528 6.89 28.19 -16.25
CA ALA A 528 7.79 28.70 -15.23
C ALA A 528 7.23 29.89 -14.42
N ASP A 529 6.56 30.84 -15.08
CA ASP A 529 5.96 32.03 -14.46
C ASP A 529 4.58 31.79 -13.83
N GLY A 530 4.02 30.59 -13.98
CA GLY A 530 2.72 30.21 -13.46
C GLY A 530 1.54 30.79 -14.22
N LEU A 531 1.71 31.34 -15.43
CA LEU A 531 0.61 31.93 -16.20
C LEU A 531 -0.09 30.95 -17.13
N THR A 532 0.67 30.08 -17.82
CA THR A 532 0.12 29.14 -18.80
C THR A 532 -0.13 27.79 -18.16
N PHE A 533 -1.37 27.28 -18.28
CA PHE A 533 -1.72 25.91 -17.96
C PHE A 533 -2.02 25.15 -19.24
N LEU A 534 -1.35 24.02 -19.43
CA LEU A 534 -1.49 23.15 -20.60
C LEU A 534 -2.13 21.84 -20.17
N VAL A 535 -3.21 21.43 -20.85
CA VAL A 535 -3.92 20.17 -20.60
C VAL A 535 -3.67 19.17 -21.72
N GLU A 536 -3.27 17.97 -21.34
CA GLU A 536 -2.84 16.88 -22.24
C GLU A 536 -4.01 15.95 -22.60
N SER A 537 -5.07 16.51 -23.20
CA SER A 537 -6.25 15.77 -23.66
C SER A 537 -6.07 15.22 -25.08
N ASP A 538 -7.13 14.65 -25.67
CA ASP A 538 -7.10 14.18 -27.07
C ASP A 538 -6.89 15.32 -28.08
N ALA A 539 -7.36 16.52 -27.74
CA ALA A 539 -7.07 17.75 -28.46
C ALA A 539 -6.44 18.73 -27.46
N PRO A 540 -5.10 18.73 -27.30
CA PRO A 540 -4.43 19.51 -26.28
C PRO A 540 -4.77 21.00 -26.35
N GLN A 541 -4.96 21.61 -25.19
CA GLN A 541 -5.34 23.02 -25.06
C GLN A 541 -4.56 23.70 -23.95
N LEU A 542 -4.47 25.02 -24.02
CA LEU A 542 -3.93 25.83 -22.94
C LEU A 542 -4.84 26.98 -22.55
N THR A 543 -4.67 27.46 -21.33
CA THR A 543 -5.27 28.69 -20.81
C THR A 543 -4.19 29.57 -20.19
N ARG A 544 -4.39 30.89 -20.24
CA ARG A 544 -3.52 31.90 -19.60
C ARG A 544 -4.25 32.75 -18.56
N ASP A 545 -5.50 32.43 -18.28
CA ASP A 545 -6.39 33.20 -17.42
C ASP A 545 -7.20 32.29 -16.48
N ARG A 546 -6.55 31.19 -16.05
CA ARG A 546 -7.09 30.23 -15.08
C ARG A 546 -8.38 29.54 -15.56
N GLY A 547 -8.44 29.22 -16.86
CA GLY A 547 -9.51 28.43 -17.46
C GLY A 547 -10.70 29.23 -17.98
N ARG A 548 -10.62 30.57 -18.02
CA ARG A 548 -11.70 31.40 -18.59
C ARG A 548 -11.73 31.32 -20.12
N HIS A 549 -10.56 31.30 -20.74
CA HIS A 549 -10.41 31.09 -22.18
C HIS A 549 -9.38 30.00 -22.46
N TRP A 550 -9.68 29.21 -23.50
CA TRP A 550 -8.87 28.08 -23.93
C TRP A 550 -8.46 28.24 -25.39
N GLN A 551 -7.23 27.85 -25.68
CA GLN A 551 -6.63 27.90 -27.01
C GLN A 551 -6.15 26.50 -27.38
N ALA A 552 -6.51 26.04 -28.59
CA ALA A 552 -6.01 24.78 -29.12
C ALA A 552 -4.50 24.88 -29.39
N ILE A 553 -3.78 23.80 -29.09
CA ILE A 553 -2.35 23.69 -29.31
C ILE A 553 -2.09 23.06 -30.68
N SER A 554 -1.13 23.62 -31.41
CA SER A 554 -0.69 23.06 -32.70
C SER A 554 0.61 22.27 -32.54
N GLY A 555 0.76 21.17 -33.27
CA GLY A 555 2.01 20.40 -33.34
C GLY A 555 2.30 19.47 -32.15
N LEU A 556 1.39 19.37 -31.17
CA LEU A 556 1.48 18.41 -30.06
C LEU A 556 0.50 17.25 -30.31
N PRO A 557 0.94 15.97 -30.30
CA PRO A 557 0.04 14.83 -30.45
C PRO A 557 -0.94 14.69 -29.29
N SER A 558 -2.05 13.97 -29.53
CA SER A 558 -3.03 13.59 -28.50
C SER A 558 -2.35 12.96 -27.28
N ARG A 559 -2.78 13.36 -26.08
CA ARG A 559 -2.42 12.74 -24.79
C ARG A 559 -0.92 12.60 -24.54
N THR A 560 -0.14 13.57 -25.01
CA THR A 560 1.32 13.58 -24.87
C THR A 560 1.72 14.23 -23.55
N ARG A 561 2.59 13.56 -22.76
CA ARG A 561 3.20 14.15 -21.56
C ARG A 561 4.10 15.34 -21.92
N VAL A 562 3.84 16.49 -21.31
CA VAL A 562 4.57 17.74 -21.53
C VAL A 562 5.35 18.13 -20.28
N THR A 563 6.60 18.55 -20.48
CA THR A 563 7.45 19.14 -19.44
C THR A 563 7.58 20.64 -19.70
N ALA A 564 7.23 21.48 -18.73
CA ALA A 564 7.55 22.90 -18.77
C ALA A 564 9.00 23.14 -18.31
N ASP A 565 9.69 24.05 -18.98
CA ASP A 565 10.92 24.62 -18.43
C ASP A 565 10.61 25.32 -17.11
N LYS A 566 11.53 25.27 -16.15
CA LYS A 566 11.33 25.84 -14.82
C LYS A 566 11.87 27.28 -14.70
N GLN A 567 12.54 27.79 -15.72
CA GLN A 567 13.09 29.15 -15.76
C GLN A 567 12.54 29.97 -16.94
N GLU A 568 12.38 29.37 -18.12
CA GLU A 568 11.89 30.03 -19.32
C GLU A 568 10.41 29.73 -19.60
N ALA A 569 9.52 30.67 -19.30
CA ALA A 569 8.06 30.46 -19.39
C ALA A 569 7.57 30.19 -20.83
N ALA A 570 8.34 30.59 -21.84
CA ALA A 570 8.02 30.31 -23.23
C ALA A 570 8.29 28.87 -23.66
N ARG A 571 9.01 28.06 -22.86
CA ARG A 571 9.55 26.76 -23.27
C ARG A 571 8.79 25.58 -22.66
N PHE A 572 8.34 24.68 -23.54
CA PHE A 572 7.75 23.39 -23.19
C PHE A 572 8.34 22.30 -24.08
N TYR A 573 8.47 21.08 -23.57
CA TYR A 573 9.11 19.94 -24.22
C TYR A 573 8.23 18.69 -24.16
N ALA A 574 8.26 17.88 -25.20
CA ALA A 574 7.53 16.62 -25.26
C ALA A 574 8.18 15.62 -26.22
N LEU A 575 7.79 14.35 -26.11
CA LEU A 575 8.14 13.30 -27.06
C LEU A 575 6.93 12.99 -27.95
N ASP A 576 7.06 13.24 -29.24
CA ASP A 576 6.12 12.80 -30.26
C ASP A 576 6.47 11.35 -30.63
N PHE A 577 5.84 10.38 -29.96
CA PHE A 577 6.12 8.96 -30.17
C PHE A 577 5.66 8.44 -31.54
N ALA A 578 4.66 9.08 -32.15
CA ALA A 578 4.17 8.68 -33.47
C ALA A 578 5.19 9.02 -34.57
N ALA A 579 5.84 10.19 -34.46
CA ALA A 579 6.92 10.59 -35.36
C ALA A 579 8.32 10.29 -34.79
N ASN A 580 8.40 9.70 -33.60
CA ASN A 580 9.61 9.29 -32.90
C ASN A 580 10.68 10.40 -32.80
N ARG A 581 10.29 11.54 -32.21
CA ARG A 581 11.14 12.73 -32.10
C ARG A 581 10.80 13.57 -30.87
N VAL A 582 11.74 14.42 -30.45
CA VAL A 582 11.47 15.48 -29.46
C VAL A 582 10.83 16.67 -30.16
N VAL A 583 9.81 17.26 -29.54
CA VAL A 583 9.18 18.51 -29.95
C VAL A 583 9.29 19.55 -28.84
N ARG A 584 9.40 20.82 -29.21
CA ARG A 584 9.51 21.96 -28.30
C ARG A 584 8.52 23.04 -28.72
N SER A 585 7.95 23.74 -27.73
CA SER A 585 7.27 25.02 -27.95
C SER A 585 8.17 26.16 -27.51
N ASP A 586 8.16 27.21 -28.33
CA ASP A 586 8.98 28.41 -28.17
C ASP A 586 8.15 29.67 -27.88
N ASP A 587 6.83 29.52 -27.74
CA ASP A 587 5.84 30.59 -27.64
C ASP A 587 4.86 30.37 -26.48
N GLY A 588 5.32 29.72 -25.42
CA GLY A 588 4.54 29.48 -24.22
C GLY A 588 3.46 28.43 -24.42
N GLY A 589 3.78 27.35 -25.13
CA GLY A 589 2.96 26.14 -25.29
C GLY A 589 1.97 26.15 -26.44
N LEU A 590 1.89 27.21 -27.25
CA LEU A 590 0.84 27.35 -28.27
C LEU A 590 1.15 26.56 -29.54
N ASN A 591 2.41 26.58 -29.98
CA ASN A 591 2.88 25.83 -31.14
C ASN A 591 4.10 24.98 -30.77
N PHE A 592 4.03 23.69 -31.07
CA PHE A 592 5.14 22.75 -30.93
C PHE A 592 5.75 22.44 -32.30
N HIS A 593 7.08 22.36 -32.35
CA HIS A 593 7.81 21.99 -33.55
C HIS A 593 8.96 21.04 -33.21
N PRO A 594 9.44 20.24 -34.18
CA PRO A 594 10.60 19.38 -33.97
C PRO A 594 11.86 20.17 -33.59
N VAL A 595 12.69 19.58 -32.75
CA VAL A 595 14.05 20.05 -32.44
C VAL A 595 15.07 19.02 -32.90
N ALA A 596 16.30 19.45 -33.21
CA ALA A 596 17.28 18.60 -33.88
C ALA A 596 17.66 17.35 -33.04
N SER A 597 17.63 17.46 -31.71
CA SER A 597 17.85 16.37 -30.76
C SER A 597 19.08 15.51 -31.03
N ARG A 598 20.18 16.15 -31.48
CA ARG A 598 21.38 15.44 -31.91
C ARG A 598 21.95 14.62 -30.74
N GLY A 599 22.27 13.36 -30.98
CA GLY A 599 22.88 12.47 -29.99
C GLY A 599 21.94 11.41 -29.43
N LEU A 600 20.62 11.66 -29.42
CA LEU A 600 19.64 10.63 -29.05
C LEU A 600 19.64 9.45 -30.04
N PRO A 601 19.30 8.24 -29.58
CA PRO A 601 19.12 7.10 -30.46
C PRO A 601 17.89 7.30 -31.36
N SER A 602 17.84 6.55 -32.45
CA SER A 602 16.74 6.62 -33.41
C SER A 602 15.46 5.93 -32.95
N ASP A 603 15.39 5.38 -31.73
CA ASP A 603 14.18 4.76 -31.16
C ASP A 603 13.97 5.33 -29.76
N LEU A 604 12.87 6.06 -29.59
CA LEU A 604 12.48 6.68 -28.32
C LEU A 604 11.32 5.93 -27.65
N SER A 605 10.87 4.80 -28.22
CA SER A 605 9.63 4.12 -27.80
C SER A 605 9.68 3.59 -26.37
N SER A 606 10.87 3.29 -25.82
CA SER A 606 11.01 2.85 -24.43
C SER A 606 10.70 3.94 -23.39
N ALA A 607 10.66 5.21 -23.81
CA ALA A 607 10.20 6.33 -22.96
C ALA A 607 8.67 6.52 -22.98
N HIS A 608 7.93 5.76 -23.80
CA HIS A 608 6.48 5.94 -23.96
C HIS A 608 5.72 5.51 -22.69
N GLN A 609 5.06 6.49 -22.06
CA GLN A 609 4.23 6.29 -20.88
C GLN A 609 2.75 6.46 -21.24
N THR A 610 1.95 5.40 -21.06
CA THR A 610 0.50 5.42 -21.36
C THR A 610 -0.37 5.39 -20.10
N ASN A 611 0.23 5.18 -18.93
CA ASN A 611 -0.47 5.18 -17.65
C ASN A 611 -0.76 6.63 -17.20
N ARG A 612 -1.99 6.91 -16.76
CA ARG A 612 -2.40 8.22 -16.23
C ARG A 612 -1.54 8.72 -15.06
N GLU A 613 -0.96 7.78 -14.30
CA GLU A 613 -0.14 8.06 -13.12
C GLU A 613 1.37 8.18 -13.44
N ALA A 614 1.76 8.00 -14.70
CA ALA A 614 3.16 8.07 -15.07
C ALA A 614 3.64 9.53 -15.21
N PRO A 615 4.82 9.85 -14.65
CA PRO A 615 5.44 11.17 -14.84
C PRO A 615 5.90 11.36 -16.29
N PRO A 616 6.15 12.60 -16.73
CA PRO A 616 6.84 12.84 -17.99
C PRO A 616 8.23 12.18 -18.00
N PRO A 617 8.69 11.61 -19.13
CA PRO A 617 10.01 11.00 -19.23
C PRO A 617 11.15 12.03 -19.23
N ILE A 618 10.84 13.29 -19.59
CA ILE A 618 11.75 14.43 -19.53
C ILE A 618 11.56 15.14 -18.19
N LEU A 619 12.64 15.51 -17.51
CA LEU A 619 12.64 16.41 -16.37
C LEU A 619 13.46 17.67 -16.71
N ALA A 620 12.91 18.85 -16.40
CA ALA A 620 13.63 20.12 -16.52
C ALA A 620 14.29 20.49 -15.19
N GLU A 621 15.51 21.02 -15.24
CA GLU A 621 16.20 21.48 -14.03
C GLU A 621 15.53 22.73 -13.46
N PRO A 622 15.20 22.77 -12.14
CA PRO A 622 14.59 23.94 -11.53
C PRO A 622 15.44 25.21 -11.61
N GLY A 623 16.77 25.10 -11.73
CA GLY A 623 17.71 26.23 -11.68
C GLY A 623 18.28 26.69 -13.02
N HIS A 624 18.10 25.94 -14.11
CA HIS A 624 18.78 26.20 -15.38
C HIS A 624 17.82 26.07 -16.57
N ALA A 625 17.61 27.17 -17.29
CA ALA A 625 16.78 27.17 -18.50
C ALA A 625 17.41 26.26 -19.58
N GLY A 626 16.57 25.44 -20.22
CA GLY A 626 17.00 24.55 -21.29
C GLY A 626 17.81 23.33 -20.86
N ALA A 627 18.03 23.15 -19.55
CA ALA A 627 18.69 21.97 -19.01
C ALA A 627 17.67 20.86 -18.75
N LEU A 628 17.81 19.74 -19.46
CA LEU A 628 16.83 18.66 -19.53
C LEU A 628 17.49 17.31 -19.31
N TRP A 629 16.79 16.45 -18.60
CA TRP A 629 17.14 15.06 -18.40
C TRP A 629 16.07 14.17 -19.01
N LEU A 630 16.47 13.08 -19.66
CA LEU A 630 15.58 12.11 -20.27
C LEU A 630 16.03 10.70 -19.87
N LEU A 631 15.10 9.90 -19.33
CA LEU A 631 15.30 8.46 -19.15
C LEU A 631 14.84 7.72 -20.40
N LEU A 632 15.74 6.95 -21.00
CA LEU A 632 15.47 6.17 -22.20
C LEU A 632 16.28 4.86 -22.15
N ASP A 633 15.57 3.73 -22.27
CA ASP A 633 16.14 2.37 -22.24
C ASP A 633 17.10 2.12 -21.05
N GLY A 634 16.69 2.57 -19.86
CA GLY A 634 17.49 2.44 -18.64
C GLY A 634 18.71 3.35 -18.55
N MET A 635 18.91 4.26 -19.51
CA MET A 635 20.02 5.22 -19.55
C MET A 635 19.52 6.65 -19.42
N LEU A 636 20.33 7.53 -18.84
CA LEU A 636 20.04 8.97 -18.80
C LEU A 636 20.66 9.69 -20.00
N TRP A 637 19.96 10.71 -20.46
CA TRP A 637 20.41 11.64 -21.49
C TRP A 637 20.24 13.05 -20.96
N HIS A 638 21.26 13.88 -21.12
CA HIS A 638 21.28 15.26 -20.63
C HIS A 638 21.44 16.24 -21.79
N SER A 639 20.64 17.29 -21.80
CA SER A 639 20.74 18.43 -22.71
C SER A 639 20.90 19.70 -21.87
N THR A 640 21.68 20.65 -22.36
CA THR A 640 21.85 21.98 -21.74
C THR A 640 21.49 23.11 -22.72
N ASP A 641 20.87 22.76 -23.85
CA ASP A 641 20.64 23.65 -24.99
C ASP A 641 19.21 23.55 -25.51
N PHE A 642 18.24 23.42 -24.60
CA PHE A 642 16.81 23.38 -24.92
C PHE A 642 16.43 22.19 -25.83
N GLY A 643 17.11 21.05 -25.65
CA GLY A 643 16.84 19.80 -26.36
C GLY A 643 17.45 19.72 -27.78
N GLU A 644 18.31 20.66 -28.18
CA GLU A 644 18.95 20.65 -29.51
C GLU A 644 20.02 19.57 -29.62
N SER A 645 20.75 19.31 -28.54
CA SER A 645 21.71 18.22 -28.42
C SER A 645 21.64 17.52 -27.06
N TRP A 646 21.95 16.22 -27.08
CA TRP A 646 21.86 15.33 -25.93
C TRP A 646 23.14 14.51 -25.79
N ALA A 647 23.66 14.43 -24.58
CA ALA A 647 24.76 13.57 -24.21
C ALA A 647 24.24 12.40 -23.37
N ARG A 648 24.66 11.18 -23.70
CA ARG A 648 24.39 10.00 -22.88
C ARG A 648 25.16 10.11 -21.57
N THR A 649 24.49 9.81 -20.46
CA THR A 649 25.05 9.73 -19.11
C THR A 649 24.37 8.61 -18.30
N GLY A 650 24.61 8.54 -16.99
CA GLY A 650 24.10 7.50 -16.09
C GLY A 650 25.05 6.32 -15.88
N GLY A 651 26.19 6.27 -16.59
CA GLY A 651 27.25 5.31 -16.34
C GLY A 651 26.81 3.85 -16.52
N ALA A 652 27.16 3.00 -15.56
CA ALA A 652 26.84 1.57 -15.58
C ALA A 652 25.49 1.21 -14.92
N LEU A 653 24.80 2.19 -14.32
CA LEU A 653 23.53 1.95 -13.63
C LEU A 653 22.40 1.75 -14.64
N SER A 654 21.65 0.66 -14.54
CA SER A 654 20.39 0.49 -15.27
C SER A 654 19.26 1.15 -14.47
N ILE A 655 18.76 2.28 -14.96
CA ILE A 655 17.86 3.18 -14.23
C ILE A 655 16.40 2.88 -14.53
N GLU A 656 15.58 2.74 -13.49
CA GLU A 656 14.13 2.53 -13.61
C GLU A 656 13.35 3.82 -13.37
N ARG A 657 13.81 4.63 -12.42
CA ARG A 657 13.24 5.92 -12.01
C ARG A 657 14.37 6.84 -11.59
N TYR A 658 14.20 8.14 -11.80
CA TYR A 658 15.17 9.13 -11.34
C TYR A 658 14.48 10.43 -10.94
N GLY A 659 15.23 11.25 -10.21
CA GLY A 659 14.81 12.60 -9.84
C GLY A 659 16.02 13.49 -9.57
N LEU A 660 15.76 14.80 -9.56
CA LEU A 660 16.78 15.84 -9.44
C LEU A 660 16.70 16.45 -8.04
N GLY A 661 17.85 16.77 -7.44
CA GLY A 661 17.95 17.52 -6.20
C GLY A 661 18.98 18.64 -6.29
N LYS A 662 19.18 19.33 -5.17
CA LYS A 662 20.19 20.38 -5.05
C LYS A 662 21.59 19.84 -5.38
N ALA A 663 22.34 20.58 -6.19
CA ALA A 663 23.73 20.29 -6.49
C ALA A 663 24.62 20.32 -5.23
N SER A 664 25.72 19.57 -5.25
CA SER A 664 26.76 19.70 -4.22
C SER A 664 27.47 21.05 -4.33
N ALA A 665 28.12 21.48 -3.25
CA ALA A 665 28.81 22.77 -3.24
C ALA A 665 29.89 22.84 -4.33
N GLY A 666 29.82 23.87 -5.18
CA GLY A 666 30.79 24.09 -6.26
C GLY A 666 30.52 23.30 -7.55
N VAL A 667 29.45 22.51 -7.60
CA VAL A 667 29.01 21.78 -8.81
C VAL A 667 27.75 22.44 -9.36
N SER A 668 27.65 22.57 -10.68
CA SER A 668 26.49 23.16 -11.37
C SER A 668 25.37 22.15 -11.58
N GLU A 669 25.73 20.90 -11.85
CA GLU A 669 24.82 19.80 -12.15
C GLU A 669 24.05 19.39 -10.90
N PRO A 670 22.74 19.08 -11.02
CA PRO A 670 21.94 18.62 -9.89
C PRO A 670 22.47 17.29 -9.35
N ALA A 671 22.31 17.08 -8.04
CA ALA A 671 22.43 15.73 -7.51
C ALA A 671 21.35 14.85 -8.14
N LEU A 672 21.74 13.73 -8.72
CA LEU A 672 20.82 12.76 -9.29
C LEU A 672 20.51 11.69 -8.25
N TYR A 673 19.24 11.35 -8.13
CA TYR A 673 18.80 10.19 -7.36
C TYR A 673 18.13 9.21 -8.31
N ALA A 674 18.34 7.91 -8.12
CA ALA A 674 17.78 6.89 -8.98
C ALA A 674 17.41 5.61 -8.22
N LEU A 675 16.33 4.97 -8.67
CA LEU A 675 16.10 3.55 -8.43
C LEU A 675 16.67 2.83 -9.65
N GLY A 676 17.57 1.88 -9.42
CA GLY A 676 18.19 1.17 -10.52
C GLY A 676 19.02 -0.03 -10.06
N THR A 677 19.57 -0.74 -11.02
CA THR A 677 20.38 -1.94 -10.82
C THR A 677 21.81 -1.72 -11.28
N LEU A 678 22.77 -1.92 -10.37
CA LEU A 678 24.21 -1.90 -10.64
C LEU A 678 24.81 -3.20 -10.09
N ASP A 679 25.58 -3.91 -10.91
CA ASP A 679 26.22 -5.19 -10.55
C ASP A 679 25.26 -6.22 -9.91
N GLY A 680 24.02 -6.26 -10.42
CA GLY A 680 22.96 -7.16 -9.93
C GLY A 680 22.23 -6.68 -8.67
N LEU A 681 22.66 -5.58 -8.05
CA LEU A 681 21.99 -4.99 -6.89
C LEU A 681 21.00 -3.90 -7.33
N ARG A 682 19.71 -4.17 -7.14
CA ARG A 682 18.64 -3.16 -7.28
C ARG A 682 18.53 -2.36 -5.98
N ALA A 683 18.74 -1.05 -6.04
CA ALA A 683 18.83 -0.20 -4.86
C ALA A 683 18.50 1.27 -5.20
N VAL A 684 18.52 2.13 -4.17
CA VAL A 684 18.46 3.58 -4.34
C VAL A 684 19.87 4.14 -4.39
N TRP A 685 20.14 4.91 -5.43
CA TRP A 685 21.47 5.43 -5.77
C TRP A 685 21.45 6.96 -5.83
N ARG A 686 22.62 7.56 -5.57
CA ARG A 686 22.90 8.98 -5.74
C ARG A 686 24.13 9.17 -6.63
N SER A 687 24.09 10.14 -7.53
CA SER A 687 25.25 10.63 -8.29
C SER A 687 25.40 12.13 -8.08
N LEU A 688 26.66 12.57 -7.96
CA LEU A 688 27.05 13.97 -7.74
C LEU A 688 27.91 14.53 -8.89
N ASP A 689 28.07 13.76 -9.96
CA ASP A 689 28.96 14.04 -11.09
C ASP A 689 28.23 13.89 -12.44
N GLY A 690 26.94 14.24 -12.46
CA GLY A 690 26.11 14.19 -13.65
C GLY A 690 25.77 12.77 -14.13
N GLY A 691 25.93 11.75 -13.28
CA GLY A 691 25.60 10.34 -13.57
C GLY A 691 26.80 9.49 -13.96
N ALA A 692 28.04 9.97 -13.82
CA ALA A 692 29.22 9.20 -14.17
C ALA A 692 29.52 8.10 -13.13
N THR A 693 29.35 8.40 -11.84
CA THR A 693 29.48 7.44 -10.74
C THR A 693 28.26 7.45 -9.83
N TRP A 694 27.98 6.30 -9.21
CA TRP A 694 26.81 6.10 -8.35
C TRP A 694 27.19 5.54 -7.00
N GLN A 695 26.56 6.08 -5.96
CA GLN A 695 26.70 5.67 -4.57
C GLN A 695 25.37 5.11 -4.09
N ARG A 696 25.37 3.90 -3.52
CA ARG A 696 24.18 3.36 -2.86
C ARG A 696 23.86 4.23 -1.63
N ILE A 697 22.61 4.64 -1.45
CA ILE A 697 22.20 5.47 -0.30
C ILE A 697 21.22 4.78 0.64
N ASN A 698 20.50 3.76 0.17
CA ASN A 698 19.74 2.88 1.07
C ASN A 698 20.62 1.70 1.53
N ASP A 699 20.17 0.95 2.52
CA ASP A 699 20.88 -0.21 3.07
C ASP A 699 19.94 -1.42 3.18
N ASP A 700 20.43 -2.54 3.71
CA ASP A 700 19.64 -3.78 3.78
C ASP A 700 18.52 -3.72 4.82
N ASP A 701 18.55 -2.74 5.74
CA ASP A 701 17.48 -2.48 6.71
C ASP A 701 16.42 -1.50 6.17
N HIS A 702 16.68 -0.88 5.01
CA HIS A 702 15.85 0.16 4.39
C HIS A 702 15.61 -0.10 2.89
N GLN A 703 14.69 -1.00 2.57
CA GLN A 703 14.35 -1.48 1.23
C GLN A 703 12.89 -1.21 0.83
N TRP A 704 11.95 -1.26 1.77
CA TRP A 704 10.50 -0.99 1.59
C TRP A 704 9.84 -1.84 0.50
N GLY A 705 10.22 -3.12 0.40
CA GLY A 705 9.82 -4.03 -0.68
C GLY A 705 10.43 -3.68 -2.05
N LEU A 706 11.31 -2.68 -2.10
CA LEU A 706 11.71 -1.93 -3.29
C LEU A 706 10.52 -1.56 -4.19
N ARG A 707 9.36 -1.34 -3.56
CA ARG A 707 8.12 -0.92 -4.22
C ARG A 707 8.08 0.60 -4.30
N ILE A 708 9.00 1.15 -5.09
CA ILE A 708 9.18 2.59 -5.24
C ILE A 708 8.55 3.03 -6.56
N ARG A 709 7.57 3.92 -6.48
CA ARG A 709 6.84 4.45 -7.63
C ARG A 709 7.57 5.59 -8.31
N MET A 710 8.17 6.47 -7.51
CA MET A 710 9.03 7.57 -7.95
C MET A 710 9.91 8.06 -6.80
N LEU A 711 10.88 8.90 -7.12
CA LEU A 711 11.69 9.61 -6.14
C LEU A 711 12.13 10.96 -6.69
N THR A 712 12.39 11.92 -5.81
CA THR A 712 12.95 13.22 -6.18
C THR A 712 13.86 13.74 -5.09
N GLY A 713 14.89 14.49 -5.45
CA GLY A 713 15.66 15.26 -4.49
C GLY A 713 14.92 16.53 -4.06
N ASP A 714 15.38 17.14 -2.98
CA ASP A 714 14.98 18.51 -2.62
C ASP A 714 15.86 19.52 -3.36
N PRO A 715 15.31 20.47 -4.14
CA PRO A 715 16.11 21.47 -4.85
C PRO A 715 16.74 22.52 -3.91
N ARG A 716 16.33 22.57 -2.64
CA ARG A 716 16.79 23.53 -1.63
C ARG A 716 17.69 22.91 -0.57
N VAL A 717 17.58 21.60 -0.33
CA VAL A 717 18.36 20.87 0.68
C VAL A 717 19.25 19.82 0.01
N PHE A 718 20.57 19.98 0.11
CA PHE A 718 21.52 19.03 -0.47
C PHE A 718 21.42 17.68 0.22
N GLY A 719 21.59 16.60 -0.54
CA GLY A 719 21.53 15.23 -0.02
C GLY A 719 20.13 14.68 0.28
N ARG A 720 19.14 15.55 0.47
CA ARG A 720 17.75 15.13 0.78
C ARG A 720 17.08 14.48 -0.42
N VAL A 721 16.47 13.32 -0.18
CA VAL A 721 15.62 12.60 -1.13
C VAL A 721 14.25 12.28 -0.53
N TYR A 722 13.22 12.31 -1.37
CA TYR A 722 11.87 11.85 -1.08
C TYR A 722 11.56 10.63 -1.95
N ILE A 723 11.12 9.54 -1.32
CA ILE A 723 10.80 8.28 -1.96
C ILE A 723 9.30 8.02 -1.83
N ALA A 724 8.63 7.95 -2.97
CA ALA A 724 7.23 7.57 -3.09
C ALA A 724 7.13 6.03 -3.08
N THR A 725 6.73 5.44 -1.97
CA THR A 725 6.53 3.99 -1.90
C THR A 725 5.09 3.61 -2.23
N ASP A 726 4.90 2.36 -2.60
CA ASP A 726 3.59 1.73 -2.75
C ASP A 726 3.29 0.94 -1.47
N GLY A 727 2.72 1.61 -0.45
CA GLY A 727 2.28 0.96 0.80
C GLY A 727 3.12 1.25 2.05
N ARG A 728 4.21 2.01 1.98
CA ARG A 728 4.99 2.48 3.15
C ARG A 728 5.05 4.02 3.26
N GLY A 729 4.11 4.70 2.58
CA GLY A 729 4.04 6.15 2.53
C GLY A 729 5.23 6.82 1.85
N ILE A 730 5.49 8.06 2.24
CA ILE A 730 6.64 8.81 1.73
C ILE A 730 7.78 8.62 2.72
N VAL A 731 8.92 8.17 2.22
CA VAL A 731 10.16 8.06 3.00
C VAL A 731 11.07 9.21 2.62
N THR A 732 11.67 9.88 3.61
CA THR A 732 12.70 10.89 3.42
C THR A 732 14.04 10.36 3.89
N GLY A 733 15.10 10.70 3.16
CA GLY A 733 16.47 10.34 3.48
C GLY A 733 17.38 11.57 3.46
N ASP A 734 18.21 11.72 4.50
CA ASP A 734 19.27 12.73 4.59
C ASP A 734 20.63 12.06 4.89
N PRO A 735 21.76 12.53 4.31
CA PRO A 735 23.09 11.99 4.63
C PRO A 735 23.43 12.13 6.12
N LYS A 736 24.11 11.14 6.71
CA LYS A 736 24.70 11.24 8.05
C LYS A 736 26.06 11.90 7.98
N GLY A 737 26.26 13.00 8.73
CA GLY A 737 27.60 13.58 8.97
C GLY A 737 28.12 14.57 7.91
N GLU A 738 27.36 14.85 6.85
CA GLU A 738 27.58 16.03 5.99
C GLU A 738 26.73 17.17 6.58
N GLY A 739 27.39 18.21 7.10
CA GLY A 739 26.81 19.23 8.00
C GLY A 739 25.53 19.90 7.52
N GLN A 740 24.66 20.22 8.48
CA GLN A 740 23.56 21.18 8.34
C GLN A 740 24.08 22.58 8.01
#